data_AF-A0A1Y0H3V9-F1
#
_entry.id   AF-A0A1Y0H3V9-F1
#
_cell.length_a   1.000
_cell.length_b   1.000
_cell.length_c   1.000
_cell.angle_alpha   90.00
_cell.angle_beta   90.00
_cell.angle_gamma   90.00
#
_symmetry.space_group_name_H-M   'P 1'
#
loop_
_entity.id
_entity.type
_entity.pdbx_description
1 polymer ?
#
loop_
_entity_poly.entity_id
_entity_poly.type
_entity_poly.pdbx_seq_one_letter_code
_entity_poly.pdbx_strand_id
1 'polypeptide(L)'
;MRISMRFGAWAVMALAVAASASAQDKVLLTFSPSAGALWRSVLNVNGKATIEGQALEFSITDESETKASSVGDGSVTTESKTVSSIISVNGEEQDNEVSGNVIKAVQGANGALQKQSGFEDDDDLGPRLGQAFTIVFADKPVGVGDTWTYSYPRASNANGLVAADFSAKLVAFDGASDEGLAQIEATYKERDTEEKMSVTMTAWVDPTTGVIKKSEFKIIGMPLGLPGNPEFTGSMELKSYKAASDATEDTNAPAQEGEGEEEEGDNIDSTVEDFTKMDGLFPLYVKEEDGEKTIYMEIKRSQLDKWTMLQATAASGTSSQVVTGDPLVDLLFQFREVQPGRLTVVVPNYRLLADPELPIANTIANSFAPSYLDTFDIEATQKDRDSVLIDVSDFFKGDVAGIEARFQGGGGGLFGGGASYSLDRDNTFVSEVKNFPLNTVVRSTYTFADGNAPTGIESALFGGGVNADGRSVVVSVNYNLYQMPENNGFVPRLFDERVGYFTATLEDFSDPTAQDRRVKHVLRWNLRKANPSQVVSDPVEPIVFYIDKGIPEEFRKATRDGILLWNGPMRAAGFSNAIVVKDMPEDADFDHADMRYNTIRFVASPGDAYAVALFRVNPLTGQIMNSSITFDINYLSFEANSNEIAQMMARRAASFLGIELPEAEKKTQRCNVCGMSHEGQLMRATGMLEASSVNEEERERYLYQAVRHTVAHEFGHILGLRHNFVASTQLTFAQMNDPAMVAKYGTTASVMDYVPYNLNAVNNPNVPYYGELGTYDKWAIRWGYSDVPGTTADAEAGALRAIANQGVREGYAYRTDQHADSFDPFVQRFDLSKNPMDYSMAMMARTKKLITELRDKEPKNGENYSQLTNRFGNLVSMHLSAAFSVVSFIGGVEQRTAIRGTSSDGPTSIPVSAGQQRAALRMINENIFAAGALDFPKDLFRYFSEDLRDDYGLAEAPSPWNVRTQISGFPQMFLNMVLSSPTLERVANNEYKALPGEERFTVSEIFGTLTRSLFTELPAGQAVDPIRRELQTAYVTRLIDLGVKGAPGGASEANFIARAHLKGVLAVFKANQSKVKDETTSLYVADMIERIERNLNAQEVLGAGGGGGGGDLMQMLLGGRKP
;
A
#
# COMPACT_ATOMS: atom_id res chain seq x y z
N MET A 1 53.98 43.84 -12.06
CA MET A 1 55.16 43.91 -12.95
C MET A 1 55.82 42.53 -12.88
N ARG A 2 55.32 41.56 -13.65
CA ARG A 2 55.76 41.12 -14.99
C ARG A 2 57.17 40.48 -14.99
N ILE A 3 57.24 39.30 -15.62
CA ILE A 3 58.39 38.74 -16.39
C ILE A 3 59.43 37.95 -15.55
N SER A 4 59.97 36.78 -15.91
CA SER A 4 59.67 35.71 -16.88
C SER A 4 60.76 34.63 -16.74
N MET A 5 60.37 33.35 -16.68
CA MET A 5 60.71 32.32 -17.68
C MET A 5 62.14 32.30 -18.30
N ARG A 6 62.93 31.24 -18.04
CA ARG A 6 63.26 30.12 -18.97
C ARG A 6 64.69 29.54 -18.89
N PHE A 7 64.71 28.21 -18.71
CA PHE A 7 65.43 27.14 -19.45
C PHE A 7 66.96 27.08 -19.52
N GLY A 8 67.48 25.90 -19.15
CA GLY A 8 68.54 25.23 -19.90
C GLY A 8 69.50 24.35 -19.09
N ALA A 9 69.07 23.18 -18.59
CA ALA A 9 69.97 22.05 -18.25
C ALA A 9 69.19 20.77 -17.82
N TRP A 10 68.39 20.17 -18.72
CA TRP A 10 67.80 18.84 -18.52
C TRP A 10 67.94 17.96 -19.79
N ALA A 11 69.04 18.11 -20.52
CA ALA A 11 69.24 17.48 -21.82
C ALA A 11 70.35 16.42 -21.90
N VAL A 12 71.10 16.09 -20.84
CA VAL A 12 72.23 15.12 -20.95
C VAL A 12 72.37 14.17 -19.74
N MET A 13 71.30 13.91 -19.00
CA MET A 13 71.20 12.71 -18.16
C MET A 13 70.29 11.66 -18.82
N ALA A 14 70.33 11.64 -20.16
CA ALA A 14 69.61 10.75 -21.07
C ALA A 14 70.52 9.66 -21.68
N LEU A 15 71.61 9.25 -21.00
CA LEU A 15 72.62 8.33 -21.58
C LEU A 15 73.14 7.23 -20.63
N ALA A 16 72.38 6.87 -19.59
CA ALA A 16 72.68 5.69 -18.75
C ALA A 16 71.43 4.89 -18.29
N VAL A 17 70.33 4.96 -19.05
CA VAL A 17 69.25 3.94 -19.05
C VAL A 17 68.89 3.59 -20.49
N ALA A 18 69.92 3.36 -21.30
CA ALA A 18 69.82 2.77 -22.63
C ALA A 18 70.80 1.58 -22.69
N ALA A 19 70.60 0.60 -21.80
CA ALA A 19 71.26 -0.71 -21.87
C ALA A 19 70.59 -1.75 -20.95
N SER A 20 69.26 -1.86 -21.00
CA SER A 20 68.53 -3.12 -20.72
C SER A 20 67.07 -2.97 -21.16
N ALA A 21 66.84 -2.52 -22.39
CA ALA A 21 65.73 -3.05 -23.17
C ALA A 21 66.12 -4.48 -23.58
N SER A 22 66.25 -5.38 -22.60
CA SER A 22 66.22 -6.81 -22.86
C SER A 22 64.78 -7.13 -23.19
N ALA A 23 64.55 -7.70 -24.37
CA ALA A 23 63.26 -8.18 -24.85
C ALA A 23 62.36 -8.64 -23.70
N GLN A 24 61.43 -7.77 -23.28
CA GLN A 24 60.30 -8.22 -22.48
C GLN A 24 59.43 -8.98 -23.47
N ASP A 25 59.34 -10.29 -23.28
CA ASP A 25 58.51 -11.15 -24.11
C ASP A 25 57.10 -10.54 -24.19
N LYS A 26 56.53 -10.51 -25.41
CA LYS A 26 55.13 -10.09 -25.56
C LYS A 26 54.28 -10.99 -24.67
N VAL A 27 53.44 -10.40 -23.83
CA VAL A 27 52.60 -11.13 -22.87
C VAL A 27 51.19 -11.21 -23.42
N LEU A 28 50.60 -12.40 -23.41
CA LEU A 28 49.17 -12.56 -23.66
C LEU A 28 48.44 -12.31 -22.33
N LEU A 29 47.72 -11.20 -22.25
CA LEU A 29 46.86 -10.90 -21.10
C LEU A 29 45.53 -11.63 -21.30
N THR A 30 45.14 -12.46 -20.35
CA THR A 30 43.85 -13.17 -20.36
C THR A 30 43.09 -12.89 -19.07
N PHE A 31 41.76 -12.85 -19.17
CA PHE A 31 40.91 -12.83 -17.99
C PHE A 31 40.56 -14.27 -17.61
N SER A 32 41.15 -14.80 -16.54
CA SER A 32 40.98 -16.21 -16.16
C SER A 32 40.94 -16.40 -14.64
N PRO A 33 39.90 -15.87 -13.95
CA PRO A 33 39.66 -16.21 -12.55
C PRO A 33 39.40 -17.71 -12.41
N SER A 34 39.83 -18.32 -11.30
CA SER A 34 39.63 -19.74 -11.04
C SER A 34 38.14 -20.07 -10.87
N ALA A 35 37.65 -21.11 -11.53
CA ALA A 35 36.28 -21.59 -11.35
C ALA A 35 36.01 -21.96 -9.89
N GLY A 36 34.91 -21.46 -9.32
CA GLY A 36 34.55 -21.64 -7.92
C GLY A 36 35.23 -20.66 -6.96
N ALA A 37 36.06 -19.74 -7.43
CA ALA A 37 36.68 -18.73 -6.57
C ALA A 37 35.60 -17.84 -5.93
N LEU A 38 35.68 -17.72 -4.61
CA LEU A 38 34.90 -16.81 -3.79
C LEU A 38 35.86 -15.80 -3.15
N TRP A 39 35.61 -14.52 -3.36
CA TRP A 39 36.41 -13.47 -2.76
C TRP A 39 35.54 -12.28 -2.39
N ARG A 40 36.01 -11.54 -1.40
CA ARG A 40 35.43 -10.27 -0.99
C ARG A 40 36.32 -9.15 -1.49
N SER A 41 35.73 -8.10 -2.05
CA SER A 41 36.46 -6.94 -2.56
C SER A 41 35.96 -5.68 -1.90
N VAL A 42 36.90 -4.78 -1.59
CA VAL A 42 36.61 -3.40 -1.21
C VAL A 42 37.10 -2.51 -2.34
N LEU A 43 36.16 -1.85 -3.03
CA LEU A 43 36.40 -0.87 -4.07
C LEU A 43 36.32 0.53 -3.46
N ASN A 44 37.41 1.29 -3.56
CA ASN A 44 37.44 2.69 -3.16
C ASN A 44 37.53 3.55 -4.42
N VAL A 45 36.57 4.44 -4.64
CA VAL A 45 36.55 5.42 -5.72
C VAL A 45 36.64 6.80 -5.10
N ASN A 46 37.52 7.65 -5.62
CA ASN A 46 37.61 9.06 -5.24
C ASN A 46 37.62 9.90 -6.51
N GLY A 47 36.77 10.91 -6.60
CA GLY A 47 36.64 11.69 -7.82
C GLY A 47 36.13 13.10 -7.61
N LYS A 48 36.14 13.86 -8.72
CA LYS A 48 35.60 15.20 -8.84
C LYS A 48 34.65 15.24 -10.03
N ALA A 49 33.46 15.76 -9.81
CA ALA A 49 32.48 16.06 -10.84
C ALA A 49 32.47 17.58 -11.09
N THR A 50 32.55 17.99 -12.36
CA THR A 50 32.33 19.38 -12.76
C THR A 50 31.00 19.48 -13.48
N ILE A 51 30.03 20.15 -12.85
CA ILE A 51 28.67 20.33 -13.36
C ILE A 51 28.43 21.84 -13.43
N GLU A 52 28.20 22.37 -14.64
CA GLU A 52 27.99 23.81 -14.90
C GLU A 52 29.06 24.75 -14.28
N GLY A 53 30.30 24.28 -14.12
CA GLY A 53 31.41 25.04 -13.56
C GLY A 53 31.54 25.00 -12.04
N GLN A 54 30.67 24.27 -11.34
CA GLN A 54 30.84 23.92 -9.92
C GLN A 54 31.54 22.57 -9.79
N ALA A 55 32.55 22.51 -8.93
CA ALA A 55 33.29 21.29 -8.63
C ALA A 55 32.72 20.62 -7.37
N LEU A 56 32.33 19.36 -7.49
CA LEU A 56 31.91 18.50 -6.38
C LEU A 56 32.93 17.38 -6.22
N GLU A 57 33.39 17.14 -5.00
CA GLU A 57 34.24 15.98 -4.68
C GLU A 57 33.33 14.82 -4.25
N PHE A 58 33.62 13.60 -4.67
CA PHE A 58 32.88 12.42 -4.23
C PHE A 58 33.83 11.27 -3.89
N SER A 59 33.45 10.47 -2.91
CA SER A 59 34.11 9.21 -2.57
C SER A 59 33.08 8.10 -2.46
N ILE A 60 33.41 6.90 -2.95
CA ILE A 60 32.57 5.71 -2.86
C ILE A 60 33.43 4.59 -2.29
N THR A 61 32.95 3.91 -1.26
CA THR A 61 33.58 2.70 -0.72
C THR A 61 32.57 1.57 -0.77
N ASP A 62 32.75 0.66 -1.72
CA ASP A 62 31.87 -0.49 -1.91
C ASP A 62 32.57 -1.77 -1.45
N GLU A 63 31.94 -2.51 -0.55
CA GLU A 63 32.34 -3.87 -0.20
C GLU A 63 31.40 -4.84 -0.91
N SER A 64 31.95 -5.81 -1.65
CA SER A 64 31.17 -6.79 -2.39
C SER A 64 31.72 -8.19 -2.25
N GLU A 65 30.85 -9.19 -2.24
CA GLU A 65 31.21 -10.60 -2.33
C GLU A 65 30.97 -11.11 -3.74
N THR A 66 32.01 -11.67 -4.36
CA THR A 66 31.96 -12.13 -5.75
C THR A 66 32.31 -13.61 -5.85
N LYS A 67 31.47 -14.36 -6.57
CA LYS A 67 31.66 -15.77 -6.90
C LYS A 67 31.83 -15.96 -8.40
N ALA A 68 32.88 -16.65 -8.81
CA ALA A 68 33.07 -17.11 -10.20
C ALA A 68 32.52 -18.54 -10.37
N SER A 69 31.51 -18.76 -11.21
CA SER A 69 30.75 -20.02 -11.28
C SER A 69 31.12 -20.98 -12.42
N SER A 70 32.10 -20.63 -13.27
CA SER A 70 32.71 -21.40 -14.39
C SER A 70 32.23 -21.11 -15.82
N VAL A 71 32.94 -21.74 -16.77
CA VAL A 71 33.24 -21.29 -18.14
C VAL A 71 32.68 -22.25 -19.19
N GLY A 72 31.76 -21.78 -20.03
CA GLY A 72 31.47 -22.37 -21.33
C GLY A 72 32.12 -21.52 -22.42
N ASP A 73 32.81 -22.15 -23.39
CA ASP A 73 33.40 -21.51 -24.58
C ASP A 73 34.50 -20.45 -24.32
N GLY A 74 35.10 -20.45 -23.12
CA GLY A 74 36.10 -19.45 -22.71
C GLY A 74 35.51 -18.18 -22.07
N SER A 75 34.19 -18.12 -21.85
CA SER A 75 33.53 -17.04 -21.12
C SER A 75 33.48 -17.27 -19.60
N VAL A 76 33.62 -16.23 -18.78
CA VAL A 76 33.55 -16.28 -17.31
C VAL A 76 32.24 -15.67 -16.84
N THR A 77 31.52 -16.38 -15.97
CA THR A 77 30.37 -15.82 -15.26
C THR A 77 30.73 -15.49 -13.81
N THR A 78 30.45 -14.25 -13.40
CA THR A 78 30.61 -13.79 -12.02
C THR A 78 29.27 -13.32 -11.47
N GLU A 79 28.99 -13.69 -10.22
CA GLU A 79 27.87 -13.20 -9.43
C GLU A 79 28.43 -12.37 -8.30
N SER A 80 28.08 -11.08 -8.25
CA SER A 80 28.58 -10.13 -7.25
C SER A 80 27.42 -9.55 -6.46
N LYS A 81 27.52 -9.60 -5.14
CA LYS A 81 26.56 -8.98 -4.22
C LYS A 81 27.25 -7.88 -3.44
N THR A 82 26.68 -6.68 -3.42
CA THR A 82 27.17 -5.59 -2.57
C THR A 82 26.77 -5.88 -1.12
N VAL A 83 27.75 -5.84 -0.23
CA VAL A 83 27.62 -6.07 1.22
C VAL A 83 27.43 -4.74 1.94
N SER A 84 28.20 -3.72 1.55
CA SER A 84 28.06 -2.35 2.03
C SER A 84 28.49 -1.36 0.96
N SER A 85 27.92 -0.16 0.96
CA SER A 85 28.32 0.94 0.07
C SER A 85 28.23 2.24 0.84
N ILE A 86 29.35 2.95 0.94
CA ILE A 86 29.43 4.26 1.56
C ILE A 86 29.71 5.27 0.47
N ILE A 87 28.79 6.20 0.23
CA ILE A 87 28.98 7.30 -0.71
C ILE A 87 29.13 8.58 0.10
N SER A 88 30.12 9.41 -0.22
CA SER A 88 30.25 10.74 0.37
C SER A 88 30.40 11.77 -0.73
N VAL A 89 29.76 12.93 -0.56
CA VAL A 89 29.88 14.09 -1.45
C VAL A 89 30.37 15.27 -0.64
N ASN A 90 31.45 15.90 -1.07
CA ASN A 90 32.15 16.99 -0.37
C ASN A 90 32.51 16.67 1.09
N GLY A 91 32.77 15.39 1.40
CA GLY A 91 33.11 14.93 2.74
C GLY A 91 31.92 14.64 3.66
N GLU A 92 30.68 14.80 3.17
CA GLU A 92 29.47 14.38 3.88
C GLU A 92 28.98 13.04 3.34
N GLU A 93 28.87 12.04 4.22
CA GLU A 93 28.30 10.74 3.93
C GLU A 93 26.83 10.87 3.53
N GLN A 94 26.46 10.22 2.44
CA GLN A 94 25.11 10.21 1.90
C GLN A 94 24.42 8.93 2.35
N ASP A 95 23.17 9.03 2.79
CA ASP A 95 22.34 7.85 3.04
C ASP A 95 22.23 7.03 1.75
N ASN A 96 22.80 5.83 1.77
CA ASN A 96 22.81 4.94 0.62
C ASN A 96 22.30 3.56 1.04
N GLU A 97 21.18 3.14 0.47
CA GLU A 97 20.58 1.83 0.71
C GLU A 97 21.29 0.81 -0.18
N VAL A 98 21.88 -0.23 0.43
CA VAL A 98 22.61 -1.25 -0.32
C VAL A 98 21.61 -2.23 -0.89
N SER A 99 21.36 -2.15 -2.20
CA SER A 99 20.53 -3.11 -2.91
C SER A 99 21.02 -4.55 -2.68
N GLY A 100 20.15 -5.42 -2.17
CA GLY A 100 20.45 -6.84 -1.97
C GLY A 100 20.57 -7.64 -3.26
N ASN A 101 20.46 -6.98 -4.41
CA ASN A 101 20.52 -7.59 -5.72
C ASN A 101 21.88 -8.22 -6.03
N VAL A 102 21.85 -9.36 -6.72
CA VAL A 102 23.06 -10.05 -7.18
C VAL A 102 23.30 -9.68 -8.64
N ILE A 103 24.35 -8.90 -8.90
CA ILE A 103 24.77 -8.55 -10.25
C ILE A 103 25.46 -9.75 -10.89
N LYS A 104 24.86 -10.28 -11.97
CA LYS A 104 25.46 -11.35 -12.78
C LYS A 104 26.09 -10.75 -14.03
N ALA A 105 27.37 -11.02 -14.26
CA ALA A 105 28.11 -10.59 -15.43
C ALA A 105 28.72 -11.79 -16.16
N VAL A 106 28.59 -11.81 -17.49
CA VAL A 106 29.21 -12.81 -18.37
C VAL A 106 30.23 -12.11 -19.24
N GLN A 107 31.50 -12.46 -19.11
CA GLN A 107 32.62 -11.87 -19.86
C GLN A 107 33.23 -12.91 -20.80
N GLY A 108 33.57 -12.55 -22.03
CA GLY A 108 34.26 -13.45 -22.97
C GLY A 108 35.73 -13.70 -22.60
N ALA A 109 36.40 -14.58 -23.35
CA ALA A 109 37.81 -14.94 -23.13
C ALA A 109 38.79 -13.75 -23.19
N ASN A 110 38.40 -12.68 -23.90
CA ASN A 110 39.14 -11.43 -23.98
C ASN A 110 38.71 -10.39 -22.92
N GLY A 111 37.93 -10.80 -21.90
CA GLY A 111 37.39 -9.92 -20.87
C GLY A 111 36.18 -9.08 -21.30
N ALA A 112 35.80 -9.06 -22.59
CA ALA A 112 34.69 -8.24 -23.05
C ALA A 112 33.35 -8.70 -22.45
N LEU A 113 32.62 -7.76 -21.82
CA LEU A 113 31.31 -8.00 -21.24
C LEU A 113 30.29 -8.37 -22.35
N GLN A 114 29.70 -9.56 -22.24
CA GLN A 114 28.73 -10.10 -23.21
C GLN A 114 27.29 -9.99 -22.71
N LYS A 115 27.08 -10.11 -21.40
CA LYS A 115 25.76 -10.01 -20.76
C LYS A 115 25.90 -9.52 -19.33
N GLN A 116 24.93 -8.72 -18.87
CA GLN A 116 24.78 -8.34 -17.47
C GLN A 116 23.31 -8.44 -17.03
N SER A 117 23.03 -8.60 -15.74
CA SER A 117 21.67 -8.61 -15.19
C SER A 117 21.70 -8.45 -13.67
N GLY A 118 20.55 -8.15 -13.05
CA GLY A 118 20.43 -7.98 -11.60
C GLY A 118 20.40 -6.52 -11.15
N PHE A 119 20.32 -5.58 -12.08
CA PHE A 119 20.01 -4.18 -11.77
C PHE A 119 18.49 -4.01 -11.63
N GLU A 120 18.08 -2.91 -11.01
CA GLU A 120 16.68 -2.54 -10.88
C GLU A 120 16.05 -2.23 -12.26
N ASP A 121 14.74 -2.42 -12.41
CA ASP A 121 14.05 -2.36 -13.71
C ASP A 121 14.13 -0.97 -14.39
N ASP A 122 14.53 0.07 -13.66
CA ASP A 122 14.74 1.46 -14.09
C ASP A 122 16.21 1.95 -14.05
N ASP A 123 17.18 1.09 -13.68
CA ASP A 123 18.61 1.44 -13.68
C ASP A 123 19.29 1.19 -15.05
N ASP A 124 19.31 2.24 -15.87
CA ASP A 124 20.01 2.25 -17.16
C ASP A 124 21.51 2.61 -17.05
N LEU A 125 21.97 3.14 -15.92
CA LEU A 125 23.33 3.68 -15.77
C LEU A 125 24.32 2.62 -15.26
N GLY A 126 23.92 1.79 -14.30
CA GLY A 126 24.74 0.72 -13.71
C GLY A 126 25.34 -0.23 -14.76
N PRO A 127 24.54 -0.82 -15.67
CA PRO A 127 25.04 -1.67 -16.75
C PRO A 127 26.05 -0.97 -17.67
N ARG A 128 25.80 0.31 -18.00
CA ARG A 128 26.66 1.11 -18.90
C ARG A 128 28.01 1.43 -18.28
N LEU A 129 28.04 1.76 -16.99
CA LEU A 129 29.29 1.94 -16.23
C LEU A 129 30.06 0.62 -16.11
N GLY A 130 29.37 -0.49 -15.83
CA GLY A 130 29.98 -1.82 -15.82
C GLY A 130 30.65 -2.19 -17.15
N GLN A 131 30.00 -1.89 -18.27
CA GLN A 131 30.59 -2.06 -19.60
C GLN A 131 31.79 -1.16 -19.84
N ALA A 132 31.71 0.12 -19.46
CA ALA A 132 32.74 1.12 -19.74
C ALA A 132 34.04 0.92 -18.93
N PHE A 133 33.95 0.37 -17.70
CA PHE A 133 35.09 0.10 -16.83
C PHE A 133 35.72 -1.29 -17.02
N THR A 134 35.18 -2.11 -17.90
CA THR A 134 35.74 -3.43 -18.24
C THR A 134 36.90 -3.27 -19.25
N ILE A 135 38.09 -3.78 -18.92
CA ILE A 135 39.22 -3.83 -19.85
C ILE A 135 39.06 -5.01 -20.81
N VAL A 136 39.02 -4.73 -22.11
CA VAL A 136 39.08 -5.77 -23.16
C VAL A 136 40.54 -6.03 -23.54
N PHE A 137 41.00 -7.27 -23.39
CA PHE A 137 42.36 -7.70 -23.71
C PHE A 137 42.52 -8.04 -25.20
N ALA A 138 43.76 -7.95 -25.69
CA ALA A 138 44.10 -8.32 -27.07
C ALA A 138 44.03 -9.84 -27.29
N ASP A 139 43.67 -10.26 -28.50
CA ASP A 139 43.62 -11.67 -28.92
C ASP A 139 45.01 -12.28 -29.16
N LYS A 140 46.07 -11.46 -29.07
CA LYS A 140 47.46 -11.82 -29.35
C LYS A 140 48.37 -11.23 -28.28
N PRO A 141 49.55 -11.82 -28.05
CA PRO A 141 50.55 -11.26 -27.14
C PRO A 141 50.89 -9.80 -27.49
N VAL A 142 50.87 -8.91 -26.49
CA VAL A 142 51.16 -7.49 -26.62
C VAL A 142 52.44 -7.13 -25.86
N GLY A 143 53.24 -6.24 -26.43
CA GLY A 143 54.42 -5.65 -25.79
C GLY A 143 54.17 -4.18 -25.41
N VAL A 144 55.06 -3.62 -24.58
CA VAL A 144 55.02 -2.19 -24.23
C VAL A 144 55.05 -1.33 -25.50
N GLY A 145 54.01 -0.51 -25.69
CA GLY A 145 53.78 0.34 -26.85
C GLY A 145 52.73 -0.17 -27.84
N ASP A 146 52.34 -1.46 -27.78
CA ASP A 146 51.33 -2.03 -28.68
C ASP A 146 49.92 -1.51 -28.34
N THR A 147 49.10 -1.29 -29.38
CA THR A 147 47.71 -0.81 -29.28
C THR A 147 46.73 -1.80 -29.92
N TRP A 148 45.52 -1.93 -29.37
CA TRP A 148 44.44 -2.73 -29.95
C TRP A 148 43.08 -2.07 -29.77
N THR A 149 42.08 -2.57 -30.49
CA THR A 149 40.72 -2.04 -30.48
C THR A 149 39.69 -3.15 -30.42
N TYR A 150 38.53 -2.88 -29.83
CA TYR A 150 37.39 -3.78 -29.79
C TYR A 150 36.10 -2.97 -29.99
N SER A 151 35.19 -3.45 -30.84
CA SER A 151 33.88 -2.80 -31.03
C SER A 151 32.79 -3.67 -30.44
N TYR A 152 32.07 -3.14 -29.45
CA TYR A 152 30.87 -3.77 -28.92
C TYR A 152 29.76 -3.73 -29.98
N PRO A 153 29.13 -4.86 -30.31
CA PRO A 153 28.05 -4.90 -31.29
C PRO A 153 26.78 -4.24 -30.75
N ARG A 154 25.88 -3.84 -31.67
CA ARG A 154 24.56 -3.31 -31.30
C ARG A 154 23.72 -4.43 -30.67
N ALA A 155 23.46 -4.34 -29.37
CA ALA A 155 22.70 -5.35 -28.65
C ALA A 155 21.23 -5.32 -29.07
N SER A 156 20.71 -6.44 -29.58
CA SER A 156 19.28 -6.67 -29.73
C SER A 156 18.70 -7.02 -28.35
N ASN A 157 18.24 -6.01 -27.61
CA ASN A 157 17.41 -6.13 -26.40
C ASN A 157 17.95 -7.01 -25.25
N ALA A 158 19.24 -6.90 -24.91
CA ALA A 158 19.82 -7.62 -23.76
C ALA A 158 20.31 -6.63 -22.68
N ASN A 159 19.47 -6.39 -21.67
CA ASN A 159 19.85 -6.00 -20.31
C ASN A 159 20.81 -4.80 -20.14
N GLY A 160 20.59 -3.68 -20.84
CA GLY A 160 21.28 -2.40 -20.57
C GLY A 160 22.66 -2.19 -21.20
N LEU A 161 23.21 -3.15 -21.99
CA LEU A 161 24.47 -2.97 -22.73
C LEU A 161 24.28 -2.18 -24.02
N VAL A 162 25.24 -1.31 -24.37
CA VAL A 162 25.16 -0.41 -25.53
C VAL A 162 26.24 -0.69 -26.58
N ALA A 163 25.99 -0.25 -27.83
CA ALA A 163 27.00 -0.28 -28.87
C ALA A 163 28.12 0.73 -28.52
N ALA A 164 29.38 0.32 -28.61
CA ALA A 164 30.51 1.16 -28.24
C ALA A 164 31.80 0.76 -28.97
N ASP A 165 32.79 1.66 -28.98
CA ASP A 165 34.15 1.39 -29.42
C ASP A 165 35.12 1.51 -28.24
N PHE A 166 35.95 0.49 -28.08
CA PHE A 166 37.02 0.40 -27.09
C PHE A 166 38.38 0.41 -27.81
N SER A 167 39.36 1.11 -27.26
CA SER A 167 40.76 1.09 -27.70
C SER A 167 41.67 1.09 -26.50
N ALA A 168 42.78 0.34 -26.56
CA ALA A 168 43.73 0.24 -25.47
C ALA A 168 45.18 0.19 -25.96
N LYS A 169 46.10 0.55 -25.06
CA LYS A 169 47.55 0.57 -25.26
C LYS A 169 48.25 0.05 -24.01
N LEU A 170 49.17 -0.90 -24.17
CA LEU A 170 50.05 -1.32 -23.08
C LEU A 170 51.18 -0.31 -22.92
N VAL A 171 51.24 0.39 -21.79
CA VAL A 171 52.15 1.53 -21.56
C VAL A 171 53.45 1.10 -20.89
N ALA A 172 53.36 0.21 -19.91
CA ALA A 172 54.50 -0.31 -19.15
C ALA A 172 54.06 -1.56 -18.38
N PHE A 173 55.03 -2.33 -17.89
CA PHE A 173 54.84 -3.18 -16.72
C PHE A 173 55.46 -2.43 -15.54
N ASP A 174 54.67 -2.18 -14.50
CA ASP A 174 55.11 -1.43 -13.33
C ASP A 174 56.12 -2.26 -12.54
N GLY A 175 57.38 -1.84 -12.55
CA GLY A 175 58.46 -2.47 -11.79
C GLY A 175 58.64 -1.91 -10.38
N ALA A 176 57.81 -0.95 -9.96
CA ALA A 176 57.88 -0.33 -8.65
C ALA A 176 56.96 -0.98 -7.60
N SER A 177 55.99 -1.81 -8.02
CA SER A 177 55.20 -2.67 -7.13
C SER A 177 55.79 -4.07 -7.08
N ASP A 178 55.74 -4.72 -5.91
CA ASP A 178 56.19 -6.11 -5.72
C ASP A 178 55.38 -7.12 -6.58
N GLU A 179 54.29 -6.68 -7.24
CA GLU A 179 53.34 -7.49 -8.00
C GLU A 179 53.51 -7.46 -9.53
N GLY A 180 54.30 -6.53 -10.11
CA GLY A 180 54.58 -6.51 -11.55
C GLY A 180 53.38 -6.23 -12.48
N LEU A 181 52.50 -5.28 -12.11
CA LEU A 181 51.23 -5.00 -12.80
C LEU A 181 51.41 -4.43 -14.23
N ALA A 182 50.50 -4.78 -15.15
CA ALA A 182 50.44 -4.22 -16.50
C ALA A 182 49.66 -2.89 -16.50
N GLN A 183 50.31 -1.81 -16.95
CA GLN A 183 49.69 -0.48 -17.07
C GLN A 183 49.09 -0.31 -18.47
N ILE A 184 47.77 -0.15 -18.55
CA ILE A 184 47.00 -0.06 -19.79
C ILE A 184 46.26 1.28 -19.85
N GLU A 185 46.52 2.07 -20.90
CA GLU A 185 45.68 3.22 -21.26
C GLU A 185 44.52 2.73 -22.13
N ALA A 186 43.28 3.04 -21.77
CA ALA A 186 42.08 2.63 -22.48
C ALA A 186 41.11 3.79 -22.73
N THR A 187 40.35 3.71 -23.82
CA THR A 187 39.28 4.66 -24.18
C THR A 187 38.05 3.88 -24.65
N TYR A 188 36.90 4.22 -24.08
CA TYR A 188 35.57 3.69 -24.40
C TYR A 188 34.65 4.82 -24.88
N LYS A 189 33.92 4.62 -25.98
CA LYS A 189 32.98 5.61 -26.54
C LYS A 189 31.70 4.94 -27.05
N GLU A 190 30.57 5.34 -26.51
CA GLU A 190 29.26 4.83 -26.95
C GLU A 190 28.84 5.34 -28.33
N ARG A 191 28.08 4.51 -29.04
CA ARG A 191 27.51 4.76 -30.37
C ARG A 191 26.01 4.47 -30.33
N ASP A 192 25.28 5.11 -31.23
CA ASP A 192 23.84 4.85 -31.46
C ASP A 192 22.89 5.03 -30.25
N THR A 193 23.29 5.78 -29.21
CA THR A 193 22.43 6.23 -28.10
C THR A 193 22.13 7.74 -28.19
N GLU A 194 21.00 8.20 -27.64
CA GLU A 194 20.64 9.64 -27.58
C GLU A 194 21.58 10.41 -26.65
N GLU A 195 21.91 9.83 -25.50
CA GLU A 195 22.90 10.35 -24.54
C GLU A 195 24.16 9.47 -24.57
N LYS A 196 25.28 10.03 -25.05
CA LYS A 196 26.54 9.28 -25.27
C LYS A 196 27.55 9.54 -24.18
N MET A 197 27.99 8.47 -23.52
CA MET A 197 29.07 8.47 -22.55
C MET A 197 30.41 8.13 -23.23
N SER A 198 31.48 8.77 -22.77
CA SER A 198 32.85 8.38 -23.10
C SER A 198 33.72 8.30 -21.85
N VAL A 199 34.57 7.28 -21.76
CA VAL A 199 35.49 7.05 -20.65
C VAL A 199 36.91 6.94 -21.18
N THR A 200 37.84 7.69 -20.60
CA THR A 200 39.28 7.48 -20.79
C THR A 200 39.88 7.06 -19.45
N MET A 201 40.64 5.98 -19.41
CA MET A 201 41.24 5.47 -18.17
C MET A 201 42.67 4.99 -18.36
N THR A 202 43.45 5.01 -17.28
CA THR A 202 44.71 4.29 -17.12
C THR A 202 44.50 3.24 -16.02
N ALA A 203 44.60 1.96 -16.36
CA ALA A 203 44.35 0.84 -15.47
C ALA A 203 45.66 0.08 -15.17
N TRP A 204 45.87 -0.33 -13.92
CA TRP A 204 46.93 -1.24 -13.50
C TRP A 204 46.31 -2.61 -13.24
N VAL A 205 46.64 -3.55 -14.10
CA VAL A 205 46.00 -4.87 -14.19
C VAL A 205 47.00 -5.94 -13.80
N ASP A 206 46.57 -6.88 -12.96
CA ASP A 206 47.35 -8.09 -12.69
C ASP A 206 47.44 -8.94 -13.96
N PRO A 207 48.65 -9.17 -14.51
CA PRO A 207 48.82 -9.87 -15.77
C PRO A 207 48.46 -11.37 -15.71
N THR A 208 48.32 -11.94 -14.51
CA THR A 208 47.99 -13.36 -14.30
C THR A 208 46.48 -13.58 -14.25
N THR A 209 45.73 -12.65 -13.64
CA THR A 209 44.29 -12.79 -13.38
C THR A 209 43.42 -11.91 -14.28
N GLY A 210 43.99 -10.83 -14.84
CA GLY A 210 43.26 -9.82 -15.60
C GLY A 210 42.45 -8.85 -14.74
N VAL A 211 42.60 -8.89 -13.41
CA VAL A 211 41.86 -8.02 -12.47
C VAL A 211 42.51 -6.65 -12.37
N ILE A 212 41.70 -5.59 -12.45
CA ILE A 212 42.13 -4.20 -12.24
C ILE A 212 42.36 -3.98 -10.73
N LYS A 213 43.59 -3.65 -10.32
CA LYS A 213 43.92 -3.31 -8.93
C LYS A 213 43.75 -1.83 -8.64
N LYS A 214 44.00 -1.00 -9.65
CA LYS A 214 43.85 0.46 -9.58
C LYS A 214 43.51 1.01 -10.96
N SER A 215 42.73 2.08 -11.04
CA SER A 215 42.65 2.88 -12.27
C SER A 215 42.49 4.37 -11.99
N GLU A 216 42.88 5.20 -12.95
CA GLU A 216 42.60 6.63 -13.00
C GLU A 216 41.74 6.89 -14.23
N PHE A 217 40.62 7.59 -14.10
CA PHE A 217 39.62 7.71 -15.16
C PHE A 217 39.08 9.13 -15.32
N LYS A 218 38.54 9.39 -16.51
CA LYS A 218 37.75 10.57 -16.87
C LYS A 218 36.54 10.15 -17.69
N ILE A 219 35.35 10.56 -17.26
CA ILE A 219 34.05 10.30 -17.90
C ILE A 219 33.48 11.62 -18.40
N ILE A 220 32.96 11.62 -19.62
CA ILE A 220 32.25 12.75 -20.21
C ILE A 220 30.89 12.26 -20.72
N GLY A 221 29.82 13.00 -20.39
CA GLY A 221 28.49 12.75 -20.94
C GLY A 221 27.72 11.62 -20.23
N MET A 222 27.86 11.53 -18.90
CA MET A 222 27.08 10.58 -18.10
C MET A 222 25.57 10.99 -18.09
N PRO A 223 24.65 10.05 -18.37
CA PRO A 223 23.21 10.30 -18.56
C PRO A 223 22.46 10.49 -17.21
N LEU A 224 22.76 11.55 -16.47
CA LEU A 224 22.18 11.81 -15.14
C LEU A 224 20.93 12.69 -15.15
N GLY A 225 20.40 13.04 -16.33
CA GLY A 225 19.30 14.01 -16.45
C GLY A 225 19.66 15.45 -16.04
N LEU A 226 20.96 15.74 -15.85
CA LEU A 226 21.47 17.05 -15.47
C LEU A 226 21.88 17.89 -16.69
N PRO A 227 21.60 19.20 -16.73
CA PRO A 227 22.05 20.08 -17.81
C PRO A 227 23.58 20.22 -17.84
N GLY A 228 24.17 20.30 -19.04
CA GLY A 228 25.55 20.78 -19.22
C GLY A 228 26.67 19.77 -19.54
N ASN A 229 26.38 18.51 -19.86
CA ASN A 229 27.38 17.46 -20.16
C ASN A 229 28.49 17.36 -19.09
N PRO A 230 28.17 16.85 -17.89
CA PRO A 230 29.09 16.82 -16.77
C PRO A 230 30.36 16.01 -17.06
N GLU A 231 31.49 16.49 -16.54
CA GLU A 231 32.80 15.84 -16.60
C GLU A 231 33.15 15.27 -15.22
N PHE A 232 33.48 13.99 -15.16
CA PHE A 232 33.92 13.31 -13.93
C PHE A 232 35.36 12.86 -14.09
N THR A 233 36.20 13.12 -13.11
CA THR A 233 37.59 12.62 -13.07
C THR A 233 37.85 11.98 -11.72
N GLY A 234 38.49 10.82 -11.67
CA GLY A 234 38.74 10.15 -10.41
C GLY A 234 39.75 9.01 -10.49
N SER A 235 39.96 8.35 -9.36
CA SER A 235 40.75 7.15 -9.23
C SER A 235 39.95 6.09 -8.49
N MET A 236 40.14 4.83 -8.89
CA MET A 236 39.64 3.66 -8.18
C MET A 236 40.80 2.81 -7.67
N GLU A 237 40.62 2.16 -6.52
CA GLU A 237 41.51 1.15 -5.94
C GLU A 237 40.68 -0.04 -5.47
N LEU A 238 41.07 -1.25 -5.89
CA LEU A 238 40.38 -2.50 -5.56
C LEU A 238 41.29 -3.39 -4.71
N LYS A 239 40.85 -3.69 -3.49
CA LYS A 239 41.49 -4.68 -2.62
C LYS A 239 40.62 -5.91 -2.54
N SER A 240 41.18 -7.08 -2.86
CA SER A 240 40.44 -8.35 -2.82
C SER A 240 41.08 -9.31 -1.81
N TYR A 241 40.25 -9.97 -1.02
CA TYR A 241 40.63 -10.94 0.00
C TYR A 241 39.92 -12.27 -0.25
N LYS A 242 40.63 -13.39 -0.03
CA LYS A 242 40.06 -14.73 -0.17
C LYS A 242 38.99 -14.91 0.91
N ALA A 243 37.77 -15.25 0.53
CA ALA A 243 36.73 -15.58 1.52
C ALA A 243 37.16 -16.85 2.28
N ALA A 244 36.98 -16.87 3.61
CA ALA A 244 37.28 -18.05 4.41
C ALA A 244 36.41 -19.22 3.93
N SER A 245 37.05 -20.30 3.48
CA SER A 245 36.35 -21.54 3.10
C SER A 245 36.16 -22.39 4.35
N ASP A 246 34.92 -22.78 4.65
CA ASP A 246 34.67 -24.04 5.34
C ASP A 246 35.41 -25.15 4.58
N ALA A 247 36.29 -25.88 5.27
CA ALA A 247 37.07 -26.97 4.68
C ALA A 247 36.90 -28.24 5.52
N THR A 248 36.18 -29.18 4.91
CA THR A 248 36.18 -30.61 5.20
C THR A 248 37.51 -31.27 4.82
N GLU A 249 37.77 -32.38 5.53
CA GLU A 249 38.72 -33.48 5.33
C GLU A 249 39.52 -33.57 4.01
N ASP A 250 40.83 -33.83 4.11
CA ASP A 250 41.41 -35.00 3.44
C ASP A 250 42.73 -35.48 4.10
N THR A 251 43.10 -36.70 3.74
CA THR A 251 43.76 -37.75 4.48
C THR A 251 45.28 -37.89 4.25
N ASN A 252 45.92 -38.59 5.20
CA ASN A 252 47.22 -39.31 5.16
C ASN A 252 48.54 -38.57 5.49
N ALA A 253 49.09 -38.83 6.69
CA ALA A 253 50.24 -39.74 6.92
C ALA A 253 50.49 -39.95 8.45
N PRO A 254 51.39 -40.87 8.86
CA PRO A 254 51.11 -42.20 9.41
C PRO A 254 51.08 -42.29 10.96
N ALA A 255 50.62 -43.45 11.42
CA ALA A 255 50.39 -43.88 12.80
C ALA A 255 51.50 -43.56 13.82
N GLN A 256 51.09 -43.03 14.97
CA GLN A 256 51.67 -43.36 16.28
C GLN A 256 50.59 -43.30 17.37
N GLU A 257 50.59 -44.36 18.17
CA GLU A 257 49.65 -44.68 19.24
C GLU A 257 49.60 -43.61 20.34
N GLY A 258 48.39 -43.27 20.78
CA GLY A 258 48.10 -42.48 21.96
C GLY A 258 46.76 -42.94 22.53
N GLU A 259 46.79 -43.35 23.78
CA GLU A 259 45.77 -44.10 24.51
C GLU A 259 44.47 -43.29 24.70
N GLY A 260 43.35 -44.02 24.73
CA GLY A 260 42.01 -43.44 24.72
C GLY A 260 41.52 -42.90 26.05
N GLU A 261 40.57 -41.98 25.95
CA GLU A 261 39.55 -41.70 26.95
C GLU A 261 38.20 -41.62 26.22
N GLU A 262 37.19 -42.28 26.80
CA GLU A 262 35.81 -42.31 26.35
C GLU A 262 35.16 -40.95 26.65
N GLU A 263 34.67 -40.22 25.63
CA GLU A 263 33.77 -39.08 25.84
C GLU A 263 32.34 -39.59 26.11
N GLU A 264 31.84 -39.29 27.31
CA GLU A 264 30.41 -39.34 27.65
C GLU A 264 29.65 -38.42 26.68
N GLY A 265 28.66 -38.98 25.97
CA GLY A 265 28.02 -38.29 24.85
C GLY A 265 27.04 -37.18 25.25
N ASP A 266 27.13 -36.05 24.53
CA ASP A 266 26.19 -34.93 24.52
C ASP A 266 24.78 -35.40 24.12
N ASN A 267 24.00 -35.79 25.13
CA ASN A 267 22.57 -36.04 24.99
C ASN A 267 21.80 -34.81 25.50
N ILE A 268 20.54 -34.69 25.10
CA ILE A 268 19.74 -33.49 25.43
C ILE A 268 19.60 -33.36 26.94
N ASP A 269 19.39 -34.47 27.66
CA ASP A 269 19.15 -34.46 29.11
C ASP A 269 20.35 -33.94 29.92
N SER A 270 21.59 -34.26 29.49
CA SER A 270 22.81 -33.70 30.12
C SER A 270 23.04 -32.23 29.77
N THR A 271 22.66 -31.81 28.56
CA THR A 271 22.85 -30.43 28.07
C THR A 271 21.94 -29.42 28.79
N VAL A 272 20.77 -29.88 29.25
CA VAL A 272 19.71 -29.02 29.81
C VAL A 272 19.47 -29.23 31.31
N GLU A 273 20.41 -29.87 32.03
CA GLU A 273 20.23 -30.25 33.43
C GLU A 273 19.91 -29.07 34.36
N ASP A 274 20.46 -27.89 34.08
CA ASP A 274 20.26 -26.64 34.83
C ASP A 274 19.17 -25.72 34.23
N PHE A 275 18.45 -26.16 33.20
CA PHE A 275 17.37 -25.40 32.57
C PHE A 275 16.00 -25.77 33.15
N THR A 276 15.08 -24.80 33.14
CA THR A 276 13.67 -25.06 33.43
C THR A 276 12.97 -25.61 32.19
N LYS A 277 12.52 -26.86 32.26
CA LYS A 277 11.74 -27.48 31.18
C LYS A 277 10.30 -26.96 31.15
N MET A 278 9.84 -26.59 29.97
CA MET A 278 8.47 -26.19 29.66
C MET A 278 7.89 -27.11 28.57
N ASP A 279 6.98 -28.01 28.96
CA ASP A 279 6.30 -28.89 28.00
C ASP A 279 5.32 -28.11 27.09
N GLY A 280 5.16 -28.57 25.86
CA GLY A 280 4.23 -27.96 24.88
C GLY A 280 4.47 -28.46 23.46
N LEU A 281 4.13 -27.65 22.45
CA LEU A 281 4.24 -27.99 21.03
C LEU A 281 5.67 -28.43 20.66
N PHE A 282 6.63 -27.61 21.06
CA PHE A 282 8.05 -27.93 21.09
C PHE A 282 8.50 -27.80 22.55
N PRO A 283 8.98 -28.86 23.24
CA PRO A 283 9.51 -28.70 24.58
C PRO A 283 10.61 -27.63 24.58
N LEU A 284 10.49 -26.66 25.49
CA LEU A 284 11.47 -25.60 25.67
C LEU A 284 12.25 -25.82 26.95
N TYR A 285 13.53 -25.46 26.93
CA TYR A 285 14.39 -25.43 28.11
C TYR A 285 14.86 -23.99 28.25
N VAL A 286 14.49 -23.35 29.36
CA VAL A 286 14.76 -21.92 29.59
C VAL A 286 15.66 -21.74 30.80
N LYS A 287 16.74 -20.99 30.64
CA LYS A 287 17.64 -20.59 31.71
C LYS A 287 17.78 -19.07 31.70
N GLU A 288 17.86 -18.47 32.88
CA GLU A 288 18.03 -17.02 33.04
C GLU A 288 19.26 -16.74 33.89
N GLU A 289 20.25 -16.06 33.31
CA GLU A 289 21.49 -15.65 33.97
C GLU A 289 21.76 -14.19 33.64
N ASP A 290 22.10 -13.38 34.66
CA ASP A 290 22.40 -11.94 34.53
C ASP A 290 21.34 -11.11 33.77
N GLY A 291 20.08 -11.56 33.75
CA GLY A 291 18.96 -10.91 33.08
C GLY A 291 18.78 -11.29 31.61
N GLU A 292 19.63 -12.17 31.07
CA GLU A 292 19.46 -12.76 29.74
C GLU A 292 18.80 -14.14 29.83
N LYS A 293 17.90 -14.44 28.89
CA LYS A 293 17.24 -15.75 28.79
C LYS A 293 17.85 -16.55 27.64
N THR A 294 18.43 -17.69 27.97
CA THR A 294 18.78 -18.73 26.98
C THR A 294 17.57 -19.66 26.80
N ILE A 295 17.17 -19.89 25.56
CA ILE A 295 16.01 -20.69 25.20
C ILE A 295 16.44 -21.76 24.20
N TYR A 296 16.48 -23.00 24.67
CA TYR A 296 16.65 -24.15 23.79
C TYR A 296 15.29 -24.77 23.44
N MET A 297 15.16 -25.19 22.19
CA MET A 297 13.96 -25.84 21.65
C MET A 297 14.28 -27.26 21.22
N GLU A 298 13.56 -28.24 21.78
CA GLU A 298 13.64 -29.63 21.36
C GLU A 298 12.62 -29.91 20.25
N ILE A 299 13.10 -30.42 19.13
CA ILE A 299 12.29 -30.73 17.95
C ILE A 299 12.42 -32.23 17.65
N LYS A 300 11.29 -32.93 17.58
CA LYS A 300 11.28 -34.33 17.15
C LYS A 300 11.54 -34.40 15.65
N ARG A 301 12.28 -35.42 15.20
CA ARG A 301 12.49 -35.62 13.75
C ARG A 301 11.19 -35.81 12.98
N SER A 302 10.13 -36.31 13.62
CA SER A 302 8.78 -36.41 13.05
C SER A 302 8.08 -35.05 12.81
N GLN A 303 8.57 -33.97 13.39
CA GLN A 303 8.08 -32.59 13.20
C GLN A 303 8.83 -31.86 12.07
N LEU A 304 9.88 -32.46 11.51
CA LEU A 304 10.57 -31.94 10.33
C LEU A 304 9.66 -32.04 9.10
N ASP A 305 9.85 -31.13 8.15
CA ASP A 305 9.05 -30.99 6.93
C ASP A 305 7.54 -30.75 7.15
N LYS A 306 7.12 -30.55 8.41
CA LYS A 306 5.73 -30.20 8.76
C LYS A 306 5.54 -28.69 8.69
N TRP A 307 4.36 -28.30 8.20
CA TRP A 307 3.99 -26.89 8.08
C TRP A 307 3.76 -26.25 9.45
N THR A 308 4.60 -25.27 9.79
CA THR A 308 4.49 -24.47 11.01
C THR A 308 4.20 -23.03 10.62
N MET A 309 3.24 -22.41 11.30
CA MET A 309 2.96 -20.99 11.17
C MET A 309 3.71 -20.23 12.25
N LEU A 310 4.43 -19.19 11.87
CA LEU A 310 4.90 -18.12 12.76
C LEU A 310 3.97 -16.92 12.56
N GLN A 311 3.18 -16.61 13.58
CA GLN A 311 2.42 -15.37 13.65
C GLN A 311 3.17 -14.38 14.55
N ALA A 312 3.32 -13.14 14.11
CA ALA A 312 3.75 -12.02 14.93
C ALA A 312 2.62 -11.00 15.04
N THR A 313 2.22 -10.68 16.28
CA THR A 313 1.20 -9.68 16.59
C THR A 313 1.75 -8.67 17.59
N ALA A 314 1.51 -7.39 17.37
CA ALA A 314 1.86 -6.35 18.33
C ALA A 314 1.10 -6.58 19.66
N ALA A 315 1.83 -6.70 20.76
CA ALA A 315 1.27 -6.75 22.11
C ALA A 315 1.13 -5.33 22.71
N SER A 316 2.04 -4.43 22.31
CA SER A 316 2.02 -3.00 22.56
C SER A 316 2.65 -2.28 21.36
N GLY A 317 2.64 -0.95 21.36
CA GLY A 317 3.39 -0.17 20.38
C GLY A 317 3.10 1.33 20.49
N THR A 318 3.20 2.05 19.38
CA THR A 318 2.93 3.48 19.28
C THR A 318 1.48 3.72 18.87
N SER A 319 0.95 4.93 19.05
CA SER A 319 -0.46 5.16 18.66
C SER A 319 -0.68 5.32 17.16
N SER A 320 0.38 5.36 16.33
CA SER A 320 0.24 5.74 14.92
C SER A 320 0.99 4.83 13.93
N GLN A 321 2.05 4.13 14.35
CA GLN A 321 2.86 3.29 13.45
C GLN A 321 2.67 1.79 13.70
N VAL A 322 2.59 1.37 14.96
CA VAL A 322 2.34 -0.02 15.36
C VAL A 322 1.39 -0.03 16.54
N VAL A 323 0.13 -0.39 16.33
CA VAL A 323 -0.90 -0.34 17.38
C VAL A 323 -1.15 -1.74 17.96
N THR A 324 -1.58 -1.79 19.22
CA THR A 324 -1.86 -3.04 19.93
C THR A 324 -2.79 -3.97 19.14
N GLY A 325 -2.24 -5.14 18.84
CA GLY A 325 -2.85 -6.27 18.14
C GLY A 325 -2.86 -6.18 16.62
N ASP A 326 -2.09 -5.24 16.05
CA ASP A 326 -1.76 -5.25 14.63
C ASP A 326 -1.09 -6.57 14.21
N PRO A 327 -1.50 -7.17 13.07
CA PRO A 327 -0.70 -8.17 12.39
C PRO A 327 0.63 -7.61 11.91
N LEU A 328 1.73 -8.20 12.36
CA LEU A 328 3.05 -7.83 11.88
C LEU A 328 3.49 -8.76 10.75
N VAL A 329 3.44 -10.07 10.98
CA VAL A 329 3.85 -11.12 10.03
C VAL A 329 3.01 -12.38 10.26
N ASP A 330 2.59 -13.04 9.18
CA ASP A 330 2.08 -14.42 9.17
C ASP A 330 2.93 -15.23 8.17
N LEU A 331 3.80 -16.09 8.67
CA LEU A 331 4.76 -16.83 7.86
C LEU A 331 4.56 -18.34 8.00
N LEU A 332 4.34 -19.00 6.86
CA LEU A 332 4.26 -20.46 6.81
C LEU A 332 5.63 -21.04 6.42
N PHE A 333 6.21 -21.87 7.29
CA PHE A 333 7.55 -22.42 7.13
C PHE A 333 7.62 -23.90 7.53
N GLN A 334 8.78 -24.52 7.34
CA GLN A 334 9.10 -25.88 7.75
C GLN A 334 10.53 -25.93 8.33
N PHE A 335 10.73 -26.72 9.37
CA PHE A 335 12.07 -27.07 9.83
C PHE A 335 12.64 -28.17 8.93
N ARG A 336 13.81 -27.94 8.33
CA ARG A 336 14.47 -28.91 7.45
C ARG A 336 15.97 -28.99 7.72
N GLU A 337 16.51 -30.20 7.65
CA GLU A 337 17.95 -30.43 7.66
C GLU A 337 18.49 -30.23 6.24
N VAL A 338 18.79 -28.98 5.88
CA VAL A 338 19.32 -28.62 4.54
C VAL A 338 20.82 -28.90 4.45
N GLN A 339 21.52 -28.80 5.58
CA GLN A 339 22.94 -29.08 5.73
C GLN A 339 23.13 -30.09 6.87
N PRO A 340 24.10 -31.02 6.77
CA PRO A 340 24.37 -31.97 7.85
C PRO A 340 24.63 -31.25 9.18
N GLY A 341 23.95 -31.69 10.25
CA GLY A 341 24.18 -31.15 11.60
C GLY A 341 23.53 -29.79 11.89
N ARG A 342 22.75 -29.24 10.95
CA ARG A 342 22.07 -27.93 11.12
C ARG A 342 20.61 -28.01 10.75
N LEU A 343 19.77 -27.27 11.46
CA LEU A 343 18.34 -27.17 11.20
C LEU A 343 17.98 -25.79 10.64
N THR A 344 17.45 -25.75 9.43
CA THR A 344 17.08 -24.52 8.73
C THR A 344 15.57 -24.29 8.78
N VAL A 345 15.17 -23.04 9.03
CA VAL A 345 13.80 -22.56 8.86
C VAL A 345 13.58 -22.24 7.38
N VAL A 346 12.93 -23.14 6.67
CA VAL A 346 12.68 -23.02 5.23
C VAL A 346 11.27 -22.51 4.99
N VAL A 347 11.13 -21.50 4.14
CA VAL A 347 9.86 -20.96 3.63
C VAL A 347 9.72 -21.40 2.18
N PRO A 348 9.03 -22.53 1.90
CA PRO A 348 8.80 -22.97 0.53
C PRO A 348 7.84 -22.04 -0.20
N ASN A 349 7.93 -21.98 -1.52
CA ASN A 349 6.91 -21.30 -2.31
C ASN A 349 5.62 -22.13 -2.34
N TYR A 350 4.70 -21.81 -1.45
CA TYR A 350 3.40 -22.48 -1.33
C TYR A 350 2.28 -21.80 -2.15
N ARG A 351 2.57 -20.69 -2.83
CA ARG A 351 1.60 -19.96 -3.66
C ARG A 351 1.55 -20.48 -5.10
N LEU A 352 2.65 -21.06 -5.57
CA LEU A 352 2.78 -21.62 -6.91
C LEU A 352 2.77 -23.15 -6.80
N LEU A 353 1.72 -23.77 -7.31
CA LEU A 353 1.49 -25.20 -7.25
C LEU A 353 1.81 -25.87 -8.59
N ALA A 354 2.19 -27.13 -8.52
CA ALA A 354 2.23 -28.06 -9.63
C ALA A 354 2.01 -29.48 -9.08
N ASP A 355 1.32 -30.33 -9.83
CA ASP A 355 1.23 -31.75 -9.55
C ASP A 355 2.65 -32.34 -9.51
N PRO A 356 3.11 -32.88 -8.36
CA PRO A 356 4.47 -33.38 -8.21
C PRO A 356 4.81 -34.55 -9.13
N GLU A 357 3.80 -35.23 -9.69
CA GLU A 357 4.00 -36.33 -10.63
C GLU A 357 4.23 -35.83 -12.08
N LEU A 358 4.05 -34.54 -12.35
CA LEU A 358 4.24 -33.95 -13.68
C LEU A 358 5.63 -33.33 -13.84
N PRO A 359 6.25 -33.41 -15.04
CA PRO A 359 7.55 -32.77 -15.29
C PRO A 359 7.60 -31.28 -15.00
N ILE A 360 6.47 -30.58 -15.11
CA ILE A 360 6.36 -29.15 -14.84
C ILE A 360 6.69 -28.81 -13.37
N ALA A 361 6.50 -29.74 -12.42
CA ALA A 361 6.89 -29.52 -11.03
C ALA A 361 8.39 -29.23 -10.88
N ASN A 362 9.24 -29.91 -11.66
CA ASN A 362 10.68 -29.62 -11.69
C ASN A 362 10.95 -28.21 -12.22
N THR A 363 10.23 -27.77 -13.26
CA THR A 363 10.34 -26.40 -13.78
C THR A 363 9.96 -25.37 -12.72
N ILE A 364 8.86 -25.58 -11.98
CA ILE A 364 8.43 -24.68 -10.92
C ILE A 364 9.46 -24.65 -9.78
N ALA A 365 9.91 -25.81 -9.30
CA ALA A 365 10.93 -25.90 -8.26
C ALA A 365 12.26 -25.21 -8.67
N ASN A 366 12.66 -25.34 -9.93
CA ASN A 366 13.87 -24.70 -10.47
C ASN A 366 13.69 -23.19 -10.75
N SER A 367 12.46 -22.74 -11.02
CA SER A 367 12.16 -21.34 -11.32
C SER A 367 11.94 -20.51 -10.06
N PHE A 368 11.48 -21.14 -8.98
CA PHE A 368 11.09 -20.47 -7.75
C PHE A 368 11.69 -21.17 -6.53
N ALA A 369 12.88 -20.72 -6.11
CA ALA A 369 13.58 -21.27 -4.96
C ALA A 369 12.83 -20.98 -3.64
N PRO A 370 12.92 -21.88 -2.64
CA PRO A 370 12.48 -21.57 -1.28
C PRO A 370 13.35 -20.47 -0.66
N SER A 371 12.84 -19.76 0.34
CA SER A 371 13.61 -18.83 1.16
C SER A 371 14.05 -19.48 2.47
N TYR A 372 15.18 -19.06 3.03
CA TYR A 372 15.66 -19.50 4.35
C TYR A 372 15.58 -18.31 5.30
N LEU A 373 14.90 -18.50 6.43
CA LEU A 373 14.71 -17.44 7.42
C LEU A 373 15.85 -17.42 8.44
N ASP A 374 16.23 -18.61 8.93
CA ASP A 374 17.33 -18.79 9.89
C ASP A 374 17.88 -20.22 9.83
N THR A 375 19.07 -20.47 10.39
CA THR A 375 19.67 -21.80 10.52
C THR A 375 20.36 -21.96 11.87
N PHE A 376 19.98 -23.03 12.58
CA PHE A 376 20.45 -23.36 13.92
C PHE A 376 21.40 -24.54 13.88
N ASP A 377 22.43 -24.52 14.72
CA ASP A 377 23.27 -25.68 14.96
C ASP A 377 22.53 -26.67 15.87
N ILE A 378 22.77 -27.97 15.66
CA ILE A 378 22.20 -29.00 16.52
C ILE A 378 23.12 -29.15 17.73
N GLU A 379 22.71 -28.57 18.86
CA GLU A 379 23.47 -28.55 20.12
C GLU A 379 23.61 -29.96 20.73
N ALA A 380 22.53 -30.75 20.66
CA ALA A 380 22.51 -32.10 21.19
C ALA A 380 21.45 -32.95 20.48
N THR A 381 21.61 -34.28 20.56
CA THR A 381 20.62 -35.22 20.05
C THR A 381 20.19 -36.21 21.11
N GLN A 382 18.90 -36.55 21.10
CA GLN A 382 18.38 -37.57 21.98
C GLN A 382 17.86 -38.76 21.17
N LYS A 383 18.57 -39.89 21.27
CA LYS A 383 18.30 -41.10 20.49
C LYS A 383 17.02 -41.84 20.91
N ASP A 384 16.69 -41.86 22.20
CA ASP A 384 15.55 -42.65 22.70
C ASP A 384 14.19 -42.04 22.32
N ARG A 385 14.11 -40.71 22.17
CA ARG A 385 12.91 -39.98 21.73
C ARG A 385 13.00 -39.34 20.34
N ASP A 386 14.08 -39.62 19.61
CA ASP A 386 14.33 -39.19 18.22
C ASP A 386 14.15 -37.68 18.02
N SER A 387 14.91 -36.90 18.78
CA SER A 387 14.81 -35.44 18.82
C SER A 387 16.17 -34.77 18.79
N VAL A 388 16.17 -33.51 18.37
CA VAL A 388 17.33 -32.62 18.30
C VAL A 388 17.07 -31.38 19.14
N LEU A 389 18.11 -30.80 19.71
CA LEU A 389 18.08 -29.56 20.47
C LEU A 389 18.71 -28.44 19.65
N ILE A 390 18.06 -27.29 19.59
CA ILE A 390 18.58 -26.08 18.92
C ILE A 390 18.48 -24.87 19.86
N ASP A 391 19.41 -23.92 19.74
CA ASP A 391 19.30 -22.62 20.42
C ASP A 391 18.48 -21.63 19.58
N VAL A 392 17.39 -21.11 20.16
CA VAL A 392 16.49 -20.13 19.51
C VAL A 392 16.52 -18.76 20.21
N SER A 393 17.49 -18.52 21.09
CA SER A 393 17.58 -17.30 21.90
C SER A 393 17.63 -16.04 21.02
N ASP A 394 18.51 -16.03 20.02
CA ASP A 394 18.69 -14.89 19.13
C ASP A 394 17.59 -14.74 18.08
N PHE A 395 16.92 -15.85 17.72
CA PHE A 395 15.82 -15.81 16.76
C PHE A 395 14.71 -14.84 17.19
N PHE A 396 14.35 -14.84 18.48
CA PHE A 396 13.32 -13.95 19.02
C PHE A 396 13.84 -12.58 19.48
N LYS A 397 15.17 -12.36 19.50
CA LYS A 397 15.79 -11.04 19.72
C LYS A 397 16.04 -10.30 18.40
N GLY A 398 16.13 -11.03 17.28
CA GLY A 398 16.27 -10.47 15.95
C GLY A 398 14.96 -9.88 15.40
N ASP A 399 15.06 -9.03 14.37
CA ASP A 399 13.88 -8.42 13.74
C ASP A 399 13.15 -9.35 12.75
N VAL A 400 12.74 -10.53 13.22
CA VAL A 400 12.04 -11.55 12.39
C VAL A 400 10.72 -11.02 11.83
N ALA A 401 10.12 -10.01 12.48
CA ALA A 401 8.85 -9.41 12.06
C ALA A 401 9.02 -8.18 11.14
N GLY A 402 10.25 -7.77 10.83
CA GLY A 402 10.54 -6.60 9.99
C GLY A 402 9.94 -5.31 10.56
N ILE A 403 10.04 -5.12 11.87
CA ILE A 403 9.51 -3.98 12.62
C ILE A 403 10.38 -2.75 12.39
N GLU A 404 11.70 -2.90 12.28
CA GLU A 404 12.65 -1.79 12.11
C GLU A 404 12.29 -0.94 10.89
N ALA A 405 11.94 -1.59 9.78
CA ALA A 405 11.49 -0.92 8.55
C ALA A 405 10.23 -0.05 8.73
N ARG A 406 9.40 -0.30 9.77
CA ARG A 406 8.23 0.54 10.09
C ARG A 406 8.62 1.83 10.81
N PHE A 407 9.82 1.89 11.36
CA PHE A 407 10.41 3.03 12.06
C PHE A 407 11.52 3.72 11.24
N GLN A 408 11.71 3.32 9.98
CA GLN A 408 12.60 3.96 9.02
C GLN A 408 11.85 5.00 8.17
N GLY A 409 12.11 6.30 8.42
CA GLY A 409 11.94 7.39 7.45
C GLY A 409 10.54 8.00 7.27
N GLY A 410 10.44 9.32 7.46
CA GLY A 410 9.26 10.13 7.16
C GLY A 410 9.56 11.59 6.78
N GLY A 411 10.39 11.81 5.75
CA GLY A 411 10.42 13.05 4.95
C GLY A 411 11.61 13.98 5.19
N GLY A 412 12.63 13.93 4.32
CA GLY A 412 13.69 14.93 4.23
C GLY A 412 13.33 16.04 3.24
N GLY A 413 12.85 17.16 3.77
CA GLY A 413 12.72 18.43 3.08
C GLY A 413 12.88 19.54 4.12
N LEU A 414 13.13 20.78 3.70
CA LEU A 414 13.46 21.92 4.57
C LEU A 414 12.46 22.21 5.74
N PHE A 415 11.34 21.47 5.82
CA PHE A 415 10.33 21.47 6.88
C PHE A 415 9.72 20.07 7.19
N GLY A 416 10.41 18.97 6.88
CA GLY A 416 9.99 17.59 7.19
C GLY A 416 11.10 16.88 7.97
N GLY A 417 10.75 16.26 9.09
CA GLY A 417 11.68 15.54 9.96
C GLY A 417 10.96 14.43 10.71
N GLY A 418 11.08 13.20 10.20
CA GLY A 418 10.79 12.00 10.97
C GLY A 418 12.10 11.43 11.52
N ALA A 419 12.13 11.07 12.81
CA ALA A 419 13.24 10.34 13.41
C ALA A 419 13.39 8.96 12.73
N SER A 420 14.63 8.55 12.47
CA SER A 420 14.97 7.24 11.93
C SER A 420 15.53 6.41 13.08
N TYR A 421 14.79 5.40 13.51
CA TYR A 421 15.22 4.56 14.63
C TYR A 421 15.92 3.30 14.14
N SER A 422 16.93 2.86 14.90
CA SER A 422 17.61 1.58 14.70
C SER A 422 17.35 0.65 15.88
N LEU A 423 17.40 -0.67 15.66
CA LEU A 423 17.19 -1.63 16.72
C LEU A 423 18.31 -1.57 17.78
N ASP A 424 17.95 -1.23 19.02
CA ASP A 424 18.81 -1.29 20.18
C ASP A 424 18.80 -2.72 20.75
N ARG A 425 19.82 -3.50 20.38
CA ARG A 425 19.94 -4.92 20.76
C ARG A 425 20.19 -5.11 22.25
N ASP A 426 20.87 -4.18 22.91
CA ASP A 426 21.21 -4.28 24.33
C ASP A 426 19.95 -4.11 25.20
N ASN A 427 18.98 -3.32 24.72
CA ASN A 427 17.69 -3.10 25.37
C ASN A 427 16.54 -3.93 24.75
N THR A 428 16.86 -4.90 23.90
CA THR A 428 15.88 -5.83 23.30
C THR A 428 16.00 -7.21 23.93
N PHE A 429 14.89 -7.72 24.48
CA PHE A 429 14.90 -8.96 25.25
C PHE A 429 13.59 -9.74 25.15
N VAL A 430 13.66 -11.05 25.44
CA VAL A 430 12.49 -11.91 25.58
C VAL A 430 11.89 -11.71 26.97
N SER A 431 10.71 -11.09 27.00
CA SER A 431 10.01 -10.74 28.24
C SER A 431 9.14 -11.87 28.81
N GLU A 432 8.60 -12.74 27.95
CA GLU A 432 7.71 -13.82 28.38
C GLU A 432 7.81 -15.02 27.44
N VAL A 433 7.77 -16.23 28.00
CA VAL A 433 7.69 -17.48 27.25
C VAL A 433 6.54 -18.29 27.84
N LYS A 434 5.62 -18.73 26.99
CA LYS A 434 4.52 -19.65 27.34
C LYS A 434 4.53 -20.79 26.35
N ASN A 435 4.36 -22.00 26.85
CA ASN A 435 4.33 -23.19 26.01
C ASN A 435 3.07 -23.98 26.30
N PHE A 436 2.34 -24.31 25.24
CA PHE A 436 1.06 -25.01 25.29
C PHE A 436 1.07 -26.19 24.32
N PRO A 437 0.16 -27.16 24.46
CA PRO A 437 0.17 -28.35 23.62
C PRO A 437 0.05 -28.09 22.11
N LEU A 438 -0.59 -26.98 21.71
CA LEU A 438 -0.85 -26.65 20.30
C LEU A 438 -0.03 -25.46 19.80
N ASN A 439 0.57 -24.67 20.69
CA ASN A 439 1.37 -23.52 20.32
C ASN A 439 2.42 -23.12 21.35
N THR A 440 3.42 -22.42 20.87
CA THR A 440 4.45 -21.77 21.67
C THR A 440 4.31 -20.26 21.49
N VAL A 441 4.26 -19.51 22.59
CA VAL A 441 4.15 -18.05 22.59
C VAL A 441 5.41 -17.45 23.20
N VAL A 442 6.10 -16.60 22.44
CA VAL A 442 7.28 -15.86 22.90
C VAL A 442 6.98 -14.38 22.73
N ARG A 443 7.04 -13.62 23.84
CA ARG A 443 6.89 -12.17 23.81
C ARG A 443 8.26 -11.50 23.89
N SER A 444 8.64 -10.82 22.83
CA SER A 444 9.85 -10.00 22.78
C SER A 444 9.49 -8.53 22.96
N THR A 445 10.31 -7.79 23.71
CA THR A 445 10.23 -6.34 23.79
C THR A 445 11.38 -5.77 22.99
N TYR A 446 11.05 -5.11 21.89
CA TYR A 446 11.99 -4.44 21.00
C TYR A 446 12.12 -2.99 21.40
N THR A 447 13.37 -2.55 21.56
CA THR A 447 13.70 -1.15 21.78
C THR A 447 14.37 -0.63 20.51
N PHE A 448 13.84 0.45 19.95
CA PHE A 448 14.45 1.18 18.86
C PHE A 448 14.92 2.53 19.39
N ALA A 449 16.12 2.96 19.00
CA ALA A 449 16.71 4.20 19.48
C ALA A 449 17.18 5.08 18.31
N ASP A 450 17.07 6.39 18.51
CA ASP A 450 17.64 7.41 17.63
C ASP A 450 18.46 8.39 18.49
N GLY A 451 19.75 8.56 18.14
CA GLY A 451 20.65 9.50 18.81
C GLY A 451 20.35 10.98 18.52
N ASN A 452 19.54 11.28 17.49
CA ASN A 452 19.26 12.62 16.99
C ASN A 452 17.78 13.05 17.10
N ALA A 453 16.94 12.27 17.77
CA ALA A 453 15.53 12.62 17.92
C ALA A 453 15.34 13.97 18.66
N PRO A 454 14.45 14.87 18.18
CA PRO A 454 14.18 16.15 18.84
C PRO A 454 13.69 15.93 20.28
N THR A 455 14.22 16.72 21.24
CA THR A 455 13.81 16.63 22.66
C THR A 455 13.25 17.96 23.17
N GLY A 456 12.42 17.89 24.21
CA GLY A 456 11.88 19.09 24.88
C GLY A 456 10.94 19.91 24.00
N ILE A 457 11.16 21.23 23.94
CA ILE A 457 10.27 22.18 23.25
C ILE A 457 10.20 21.92 21.74
N GLU A 458 11.27 21.40 21.13
CA GLU A 458 11.27 21.04 19.70
C GLU A 458 10.30 19.88 19.41
N SER A 459 10.29 18.85 20.26
CA SER A 459 9.28 17.78 20.18
C SER A 459 7.85 18.33 20.38
N ALA A 460 7.65 19.30 21.27
CA ALA A 460 6.32 19.87 21.51
C ALA A 460 5.82 20.79 20.37
N LEU A 461 6.72 21.51 19.68
CA LEU A 461 6.37 22.46 18.62
C LEU A 461 6.22 21.82 17.24
N PHE A 462 6.86 20.68 16.99
CA PHE A 462 6.87 20.02 15.68
C PHE A 462 6.08 18.70 15.65
N GLY A 463 5.15 18.52 16.59
CA GLY A 463 4.26 17.36 16.60
C GLY A 463 4.95 16.05 16.98
N GLY A 464 5.88 16.11 17.94
CA GLY A 464 6.48 14.93 18.54
C GLY A 464 5.39 13.96 18.99
N GLY A 465 5.44 12.76 18.44
CA GLY A 465 4.38 11.77 18.57
C GLY A 465 4.05 11.43 20.03
N VAL A 466 3.01 10.63 20.21
CA VAL A 466 2.49 10.13 21.50
C VAL A 466 3.47 9.30 22.35
N ASN A 467 4.73 9.15 21.91
CA ASN A 467 5.73 8.35 22.59
C ASN A 467 6.11 9.03 23.92
N ALA A 468 6.38 8.22 24.94
CA ALA A 468 6.76 8.74 26.25
C ALA A 468 8.08 9.55 26.20
N ASP A 469 9.01 9.18 25.31
CA ASP A 469 10.26 9.90 25.00
C ASP A 469 10.61 9.69 23.52
N GLY A 470 10.84 10.76 22.76
CA GLY A 470 11.13 10.69 21.33
C GLY A 470 12.46 10.03 20.97
N ARG A 471 13.37 9.81 21.94
CA ARG A 471 14.68 9.17 21.69
C ARG A 471 14.60 7.65 21.58
N SER A 472 13.51 7.06 22.07
CA SER A 472 13.37 5.61 22.08
C SER A 472 11.92 5.19 21.86
N VAL A 473 11.72 4.20 21.01
CA VAL A 473 10.44 3.57 20.75
C VAL A 473 10.50 2.14 21.23
N VAL A 474 9.55 1.76 22.09
CA VAL A 474 9.48 0.41 22.65
C VAL A 474 8.21 -0.27 22.13
N VAL A 475 8.37 -1.44 21.52
CA VAL A 475 7.27 -2.24 20.97
C VAL A 475 7.39 -3.67 21.48
N SER A 476 6.35 -4.17 22.14
CA SER A 476 6.28 -5.59 22.50
C SER A 476 5.55 -6.37 21.42
N VAL A 477 6.08 -7.53 21.05
CA VAL A 477 5.53 -8.40 20.01
C VAL A 477 5.37 -9.82 20.54
N ASN A 478 4.18 -10.37 20.34
CA ASN A 478 3.86 -11.76 20.61
C ASN A 478 4.11 -12.58 19.34
N TYR A 479 5.09 -13.48 19.38
CA TYR A 479 5.30 -14.53 18.39
C TYR A 479 4.55 -15.80 18.80
N ASN A 480 3.76 -16.35 17.89
CA ASN A 480 3.01 -17.58 18.07
C ASN A 480 3.47 -18.61 17.04
N LEU A 481 4.12 -19.67 17.50
CA LEU A 481 4.43 -20.84 16.69
C LEU A 481 3.29 -21.84 16.81
N TYR A 482 2.66 -22.17 15.68
CA TYR A 482 1.51 -23.06 15.63
C TYR A 482 1.70 -24.10 14.53
N GLN A 483 1.65 -25.39 14.89
CA GLN A 483 1.72 -26.47 13.90
C GLN A 483 0.40 -26.54 13.13
N MET A 484 0.47 -26.45 11.81
CA MET A 484 -0.72 -26.47 10.97
C MET A 484 -1.46 -27.80 11.04
N PRO A 485 -2.79 -27.79 11.13
CA PRO A 485 -3.57 -29.01 11.15
C PRO A 485 -3.53 -29.67 9.77
N GLU A 486 -3.06 -30.91 9.72
CA GLU A 486 -3.11 -31.76 8.53
C GLU A 486 -4.29 -32.74 8.65
N ASN A 487 -5.01 -32.98 7.54
CA ASN A 487 -6.06 -34.01 7.45
C ASN A 487 -7.17 -33.90 8.53
N ASN A 488 -7.51 -32.68 8.97
CA ASN A 488 -8.53 -32.41 10.00
C ASN A 488 -9.99 -32.48 9.49
N GLY A 489 -10.20 -32.96 8.26
CA GLY A 489 -11.51 -33.07 7.63
C GLY A 489 -12.08 -31.75 7.07
N PHE A 490 -11.29 -30.67 7.03
CA PHE A 490 -11.66 -29.44 6.35
C PHE A 490 -11.63 -29.63 4.82
N VAL A 491 -12.70 -29.24 4.13
CA VAL A 491 -12.78 -29.26 2.68
C VAL A 491 -12.66 -27.82 2.17
N PRO A 492 -11.60 -27.45 1.41
CA PRO A 492 -11.52 -26.15 0.76
C PRO A 492 -12.73 -25.91 -0.15
N ARG A 493 -13.20 -24.67 -0.24
CA ARG A 493 -14.35 -24.30 -1.07
C ARG A 493 -13.92 -23.30 -2.13
N LEU A 494 -14.22 -23.61 -3.39
CA LEU A 494 -13.84 -22.76 -4.52
C LEU A 494 -14.65 -21.47 -4.51
N PHE A 495 -13.98 -20.38 -4.87
CA PHE A 495 -14.57 -19.06 -5.05
C PHE A 495 -15.64 -19.03 -6.16
N ASP A 496 -16.70 -18.26 -5.93
CA ASP A 496 -17.71 -17.90 -6.95
C ASP A 496 -17.94 -16.39 -6.87
N GLU A 497 -17.75 -15.70 -8.01
CA GLU A 497 -17.80 -14.22 -8.08
C GLU A 497 -19.17 -13.60 -7.72
N ARG A 498 -20.22 -14.41 -7.58
CA ARG A 498 -21.55 -13.96 -7.16
C ARG A 498 -21.72 -13.92 -5.64
N VAL A 499 -20.80 -14.52 -4.88
CA VAL A 499 -20.88 -14.61 -3.42
C VAL A 499 -19.61 -14.02 -2.79
N GLY A 500 -19.78 -13.05 -1.91
CA GLY A 500 -18.70 -12.22 -1.40
C GLY A 500 -17.94 -12.83 -0.24
N TYR A 501 -17.00 -13.73 -0.54
CA TYR A 501 -16.03 -14.21 0.45
C TYR A 501 -14.62 -13.71 0.15
N PHE A 502 -13.83 -13.50 1.20
CA PHE A 502 -12.38 -13.36 1.07
C PHE A 502 -11.79 -14.67 0.55
N THR A 503 -10.62 -14.59 -0.08
CA THR A 503 -10.00 -15.75 -0.71
C THR A 503 -8.51 -15.87 -0.43
N ALA A 504 -8.04 -17.08 -0.15
CA ALA A 504 -6.66 -17.46 -0.38
C ALA A 504 -6.49 -17.82 -1.87
N THR A 505 -5.55 -17.16 -2.55
CA THR A 505 -5.30 -17.38 -3.99
C THR A 505 -3.96 -18.08 -4.17
N LEU A 506 -3.99 -19.17 -4.93
CA LEU A 506 -2.84 -19.96 -5.37
C LEU A 506 -2.81 -19.93 -6.90
N GLU A 507 -1.68 -20.24 -7.51
CA GLU A 507 -1.55 -20.43 -8.97
C GLU A 507 -1.12 -21.86 -9.27
N ASP A 508 -1.92 -22.60 -10.03
CA ASP A 508 -1.64 -23.98 -10.40
C ASP A 508 -1.09 -24.07 -11.84
N PHE A 509 0.15 -24.51 -11.96
CA PHE A 509 0.88 -24.66 -13.22
C PHE A 509 0.79 -26.07 -13.81
N SER A 510 0.00 -26.97 -13.20
CA SER A 510 -0.15 -28.36 -13.67
C SER A 510 -0.66 -28.43 -15.11
N ASP A 511 -1.53 -27.50 -15.52
CA ASP A 511 -1.93 -27.31 -16.91
C ASP A 511 -1.26 -26.05 -17.51
N PRO A 512 -0.21 -26.20 -18.34
CA PRO A 512 0.46 -25.05 -18.94
C PRO A 512 -0.43 -24.28 -19.94
N THR A 513 -1.54 -24.87 -20.40
CA THR A 513 -2.46 -24.28 -21.39
C THR A 513 -3.64 -23.55 -20.76
N ALA A 514 -3.83 -23.65 -19.44
CA ALA A 514 -4.90 -22.96 -18.74
C ALA A 514 -4.78 -21.43 -18.91
N GLN A 515 -5.88 -20.79 -19.33
CA GLN A 515 -5.94 -19.32 -19.49
C GLN A 515 -5.99 -18.59 -18.14
N ASP A 516 -6.60 -19.21 -17.14
CA ASP A 516 -6.60 -18.74 -15.76
C ASP A 516 -6.05 -19.86 -14.88
N ARG A 517 -4.89 -19.61 -14.26
CA ARG A 517 -4.21 -20.56 -13.37
C ARG A 517 -4.58 -20.36 -11.90
N ARG A 518 -5.39 -19.35 -11.59
CA ARG A 518 -5.68 -18.99 -10.20
C ARG A 518 -6.68 -19.98 -9.61
N VAL A 519 -6.26 -20.63 -8.53
CA VAL A 519 -7.13 -21.42 -7.65
C VAL A 519 -7.44 -20.56 -6.43
N LYS A 520 -8.72 -20.23 -6.24
CA LYS A 520 -9.18 -19.37 -5.16
C LYS A 520 -10.03 -20.16 -4.17
N HIS A 521 -9.52 -20.33 -2.96
CA HIS A 521 -10.27 -20.92 -1.85
C HIS A 521 -10.90 -19.82 -1.00
N VAL A 522 -12.19 -19.91 -0.71
CA VAL A 522 -12.85 -18.95 0.19
C VAL A 522 -12.38 -19.15 1.63
N LEU A 523 -12.26 -18.05 2.37
CA LEU A 523 -11.91 -18.09 3.78
C LEU A 523 -13.13 -18.51 4.61
N ARG A 524 -13.03 -19.60 5.38
CA ARG A 524 -14.14 -20.07 6.26
C ARG A 524 -13.66 -20.93 7.43
N TRP A 525 -14.49 -21.03 8.47
CA TRP A 525 -14.24 -21.91 9.61
C TRP A 525 -14.49 -23.39 9.27
N ASN A 526 -13.78 -24.29 9.96
CA ASN A 526 -14.01 -25.74 9.90
C ASN A 526 -15.21 -26.17 10.74
N LEU A 527 -16.40 -25.72 10.38
CA LEU A 527 -17.63 -26.16 11.03
C LEU A 527 -18.10 -27.49 10.45
N ARG A 528 -18.17 -28.52 11.30
CA ARG A 528 -18.71 -29.85 10.97
C ARG A 528 -19.79 -30.21 11.96
N LYS A 529 -20.88 -30.82 11.50
CA LYS A 529 -21.94 -31.30 12.39
C LYS A 529 -21.43 -32.44 13.25
N ALA A 530 -21.73 -32.38 14.55
CA ALA A 530 -21.50 -33.50 15.47
C ALA A 530 -22.32 -34.73 15.06
N ASN A 531 -23.53 -34.53 14.52
CA ASN A 531 -24.32 -35.56 13.90
C ASN A 531 -24.65 -35.21 12.43
N PRO A 532 -23.89 -35.74 11.45
CA PRO A 532 -24.08 -35.45 10.02
C PRO A 532 -25.44 -35.87 9.46
N SER A 533 -26.17 -36.80 10.08
CA SER A 533 -27.48 -37.24 9.58
C SER A 533 -28.62 -36.30 9.95
N GLN A 534 -28.39 -35.33 10.84
CA GLN A 534 -29.39 -34.35 11.23
C GLN A 534 -29.38 -33.14 10.27
N VAL A 535 -30.58 -32.59 10.01
CA VAL A 535 -30.73 -31.35 9.24
C VAL A 535 -30.03 -30.19 9.95
N VAL A 536 -30.22 -30.10 11.27
CA VAL A 536 -29.54 -29.16 12.18
C VAL A 536 -28.90 -29.96 13.31
N SER A 537 -27.61 -29.74 13.56
CA SER A 537 -26.86 -30.38 14.65
C SER A 537 -25.94 -29.38 15.31
N ASP A 538 -25.49 -29.66 16.54
CA ASP A 538 -24.40 -28.87 17.14
C ASP A 538 -23.12 -29.08 16.34
N PRO A 539 -22.24 -28.07 16.22
CA PRO A 539 -20.94 -28.28 15.60
C PRO A 539 -20.07 -29.19 16.48
N VAL A 540 -19.12 -29.91 15.88
CA VAL A 540 -18.05 -30.62 16.60
C VAL A 540 -17.24 -29.61 17.42
N GLU A 541 -16.87 -28.49 16.79
CA GLU A 541 -16.16 -27.39 17.41
C GLU A 541 -16.90 -26.08 17.08
N PRO A 542 -17.50 -25.39 18.07
CA PRO A 542 -18.09 -24.08 17.85
C PRO A 542 -17.01 -22.99 17.73
N ILE A 543 -17.35 -21.90 17.05
CA ILE A 543 -16.55 -20.66 17.02
C ILE A 543 -16.77 -19.96 18.36
N VAL A 544 -15.79 -20.03 19.25
CA VAL A 544 -15.86 -19.39 20.58
C VAL A 544 -15.13 -18.04 20.54
N PHE A 545 -15.83 -16.97 20.92
CA PHE A 545 -15.29 -15.62 21.09
C PHE A 545 -15.34 -15.19 22.56
N TYR A 546 -14.28 -14.55 23.02
CA TYR A 546 -14.17 -13.97 24.36
C TYR A 546 -14.28 -12.44 24.29
N ILE A 547 -15.15 -11.87 25.13
CA ILE A 547 -15.24 -10.42 25.36
C ILE A 547 -14.14 -10.05 26.33
N ASP A 548 -13.20 -9.22 25.89
CA ASP A 548 -12.09 -8.73 26.71
C ASP A 548 -12.61 -7.92 27.92
N LYS A 549 -11.93 -8.07 29.06
CA LYS A 549 -12.29 -7.41 30.32
C LYS A 549 -12.18 -5.88 30.26
N GLY A 550 -11.37 -5.34 29.35
CA GLY A 550 -11.24 -3.91 29.09
C GLY A 550 -12.44 -3.26 28.42
N ILE A 551 -13.40 -4.04 27.89
CA ILE A 551 -14.63 -3.50 27.30
C ILE A 551 -15.55 -2.97 28.40
N PRO A 552 -15.97 -1.68 28.36
CA PRO A 552 -16.90 -1.11 29.34
C PRO A 552 -18.23 -1.89 29.41
N GLU A 553 -18.78 -2.03 30.63
CA GLU A 553 -19.93 -2.90 30.91
C GLU A 553 -21.16 -2.55 30.04
N GLU A 554 -21.39 -1.27 29.79
CA GLU A 554 -22.49 -0.75 28.99
C GLU A 554 -22.47 -1.24 27.53
N PHE A 555 -21.30 -1.55 26.98
CA PHE A 555 -21.16 -2.02 25.58
C PHE A 555 -21.12 -3.55 25.46
N ARG A 556 -20.79 -4.28 26.52
CA ARG A 556 -20.65 -5.75 26.48
C ARG A 556 -21.89 -6.45 25.93
N LYS A 557 -23.09 -5.95 26.26
CA LYS A 557 -24.35 -6.51 25.73
C LYS A 557 -24.48 -6.31 24.23
N ALA A 558 -24.24 -5.10 23.72
CA ALA A 558 -24.30 -4.79 22.29
C ALA A 558 -23.27 -5.63 21.51
N THR A 559 -22.05 -5.76 22.05
CA THR A 559 -20.99 -6.60 21.51
C THR A 559 -21.41 -8.07 21.41
N ARG A 560 -21.90 -8.64 22.51
CA ARG A 560 -22.38 -10.03 22.55
C ARG A 560 -23.50 -10.28 21.53
N ASP A 561 -24.48 -9.39 21.47
CA ASP A 561 -25.63 -9.54 20.60
C ASP A 561 -25.25 -9.33 19.12
N GLY A 562 -24.25 -8.50 18.83
CA GLY A 562 -23.69 -8.31 17.48
C GLY A 562 -23.05 -9.58 16.94
N ILE A 563 -22.31 -10.32 17.77
CA ILE A 563 -21.72 -11.62 17.41
C ILE A 563 -22.82 -12.69 17.26
N LEU A 564 -23.72 -12.80 18.24
CA LEU A 564 -24.73 -13.86 18.28
C LEU A 564 -25.82 -13.73 17.21
N LEU A 565 -25.95 -12.56 16.57
CA LEU A 565 -26.82 -12.33 15.41
C LEU A 565 -26.66 -13.42 14.31
N TRP A 566 -25.43 -13.87 14.11
CA TRP A 566 -25.08 -14.82 13.06
C TRP A 566 -25.51 -16.28 13.34
N ASN A 567 -25.90 -16.61 14.58
CA ASN A 567 -26.41 -17.96 14.89
C ASN A 567 -27.74 -18.28 14.17
N GLY A 568 -28.56 -17.27 13.85
CA GLY A 568 -29.77 -17.45 13.06
C GLY A 568 -29.48 -18.03 11.66
N PRO A 569 -28.68 -17.34 10.83
CA PRO A 569 -28.17 -17.86 9.56
C PRO A 569 -27.42 -19.19 9.67
N MET A 570 -26.56 -19.37 10.69
CA MET A 570 -25.82 -20.62 10.89
C MET A 570 -26.74 -21.81 11.18
N ARG A 571 -27.83 -21.60 11.93
CA ARG A 571 -28.87 -22.61 12.13
C ARG A 571 -29.55 -22.98 10.82
N ALA A 572 -29.83 -22.01 9.96
CA ALA A 572 -30.35 -22.28 8.62
C ALA A 572 -29.33 -23.01 7.72
N ALA A 573 -28.03 -22.83 7.96
CA ALA A 573 -26.97 -23.57 7.29
C ALA A 573 -26.77 -25.00 7.85
N GLY A 574 -27.32 -25.31 9.02
CA GLY A 574 -27.30 -26.65 9.62
C GLY A 574 -26.70 -26.74 11.03
N PHE A 575 -26.33 -25.61 11.65
CA PHE A 575 -25.64 -25.58 12.94
C PHE A 575 -26.47 -24.94 14.05
N SER A 576 -26.89 -25.69 15.06
CA SER A 576 -27.76 -25.15 16.12
C SER A 576 -27.08 -24.09 16.99
N ASN A 577 -25.79 -24.26 17.27
CA ASN A 577 -24.99 -23.39 18.14
C ASN A 577 -23.57 -23.23 17.58
N ALA A 578 -23.47 -22.68 16.36
CA ALA A 578 -22.18 -22.49 15.69
C ALA A 578 -21.27 -21.51 16.42
N ILE A 579 -21.84 -20.46 17.02
CA ILE A 579 -21.09 -19.34 17.60
C ILE A 579 -21.44 -19.23 19.07
N VAL A 580 -20.41 -19.12 19.91
CA VAL A 580 -20.53 -19.00 21.36
C VAL A 580 -19.73 -17.79 21.82
N VAL A 581 -20.35 -16.92 22.61
CA VAL A 581 -19.68 -15.76 23.23
C VAL A 581 -19.51 -16.00 24.72
N LYS A 582 -18.31 -15.78 25.23
CA LYS A 582 -17.97 -15.87 26.65
C LYS A 582 -17.36 -14.55 27.11
N ASP A 583 -17.47 -14.25 28.39
CA ASP A 583 -16.64 -13.20 28.98
C ASP A 583 -15.27 -13.80 29.29
N MET A 584 -14.21 -13.01 29.09
CA MET A 584 -12.87 -13.41 29.48
C MET A 584 -12.81 -13.58 31.01
N PRO A 585 -12.32 -14.73 31.53
CA PRO A 585 -12.13 -14.91 32.96
C PRO A 585 -11.17 -13.88 33.56
N GLU A 586 -11.38 -13.48 34.81
CA GLU A 586 -10.50 -12.52 35.51
C GLU A 586 -9.06 -13.05 35.65
N ASP A 587 -8.92 -14.37 35.83
CA ASP A 587 -7.67 -15.12 35.98
C ASP A 587 -7.16 -15.71 34.66
N ALA A 588 -7.68 -15.27 33.51
CA ALA A 588 -7.23 -15.73 32.20
C ALA A 588 -5.74 -15.44 31.98
N ASP A 589 -5.01 -16.45 31.49
CA ASP A 589 -3.57 -16.40 31.20
C ASP A 589 -3.25 -16.15 29.72
N PHE A 590 -4.29 -16.04 28.87
CA PHE A 590 -4.22 -15.76 27.44
C PHE A 590 -4.55 -14.29 27.12
N ASP A 591 -4.14 -13.82 25.93
CA ASP A 591 -4.46 -12.49 25.40
C ASP A 591 -4.93 -12.59 23.94
N HIS A 592 -5.13 -11.44 23.27
CA HIS A 592 -5.60 -11.37 21.88
C HIS A 592 -4.64 -11.95 20.83
N ALA A 593 -3.37 -12.19 21.18
CA ALA A 593 -2.38 -12.77 20.29
C ALA A 593 -2.24 -14.29 20.45
N ASP A 594 -2.96 -14.91 21.39
CA ASP A 594 -2.97 -16.35 21.55
C ASP A 594 -3.86 -17.01 20.48
N MET A 595 -3.24 -17.78 19.57
CA MET A 595 -3.94 -18.47 18.49
C MET A 595 -5.05 -19.42 18.96
N ARG A 596 -5.03 -19.87 20.22
CA ARG A 596 -6.05 -20.76 20.78
C ARG A 596 -7.39 -20.06 21.06
N TYR A 597 -7.40 -18.73 21.18
CA TYR A 597 -8.57 -17.97 21.61
C TYR A 597 -8.93 -16.88 20.61
N ASN A 598 -10.21 -16.74 20.29
CA ASN A 598 -10.70 -15.59 19.55
C ASN A 598 -11.19 -14.52 20.54
N THR A 599 -10.83 -13.26 20.32
CA THR A 599 -11.13 -12.18 21.26
C THR A 599 -11.71 -10.96 20.56
N ILE A 600 -12.61 -10.24 21.23
CA ILE A 600 -12.97 -8.86 20.88
C ILE A 600 -12.47 -7.93 21.98
N ARG A 601 -11.78 -6.86 21.60
CA ARG A 601 -11.15 -5.91 22.53
C ARG A 601 -11.41 -4.47 22.15
N PHE A 602 -11.36 -3.59 23.14
CA PHE A 602 -11.36 -2.14 22.93
C PHE A 602 -9.95 -1.58 23.09
N VAL A 603 -9.55 -0.68 22.20
CA VAL A 603 -8.26 0.03 22.25
C VAL A 603 -8.51 1.54 22.32
N ALA A 604 -7.47 2.32 22.60
CA ALA A 604 -7.54 3.77 22.58
C ALA A 604 -6.32 4.31 21.82
N SER A 605 -6.59 5.17 20.85
CA SER A 605 -5.58 5.85 20.02
C SER A 605 -5.88 7.35 20.00
N PRO A 606 -4.89 8.26 20.06
CA PRO A 606 -5.17 9.68 19.91
C PRO A 606 -5.48 10.03 18.46
N GLY A 607 -6.73 10.43 18.20
CA GLY A 607 -7.14 10.99 16.91
C GLY A 607 -7.63 10.00 15.87
N ASP A 608 -7.48 8.68 16.09
CA ASP A 608 -8.08 7.65 15.23
C ASP A 608 -9.36 7.10 15.84
N ALA A 609 -10.23 6.53 15.01
CA ALA A 609 -11.40 5.80 15.44
C ALA A 609 -11.74 4.73 14.41
N TYR A 610 -11.65 3.46 14.81
CA TYR A 610 -11.83 2.35 13.89
C TYR A 610 -12.43 1.10 14.52
N ALA A 611 -13.03 0.25 13.70
CA ALA A 611 -13.30 -1.14 14.03
C ALA A 611 -12.68 -2.03 12.96
N VAL A 612 -12.06 -3.13 13.35
CA VAL A 612 -11.42 -4.05 12.40
C VAL A 612 -11.44 -5.49 12.88
N ALA A 613 -11.89 -6.35 11.98
CA ALA A 613 -11.77 -7.78 12.05
C ALA A 613 -10.41 -8.26 11.50
N LEU A 614 -9.71 -9.03 12.31
CA LEU A 614 -8.42 -9.63 11.99
C LEU A 614 -8.60 -11.15 12.00
N PHE A 615 -8.14 -11.84 10.96
CA PHE A 615 -8.19 -13.30 10.90
C PHE A 615 -6.88 -13.89 10.39
N ARG A 616 -6.51 -15.03 10.97
CA ARG A 616 -5.37 -15.86 10.60
C ARG A 616 -5.87 -17.07 9.86
N VAL A 617 -5.25 -17.36 8.72
CA VAL A 617 -5.74 -18.39 7.80
C VAL A 617 -4.67 -19.36 7.40
N ASN A 618 -5.08 -20.59 7.12
CA ASN A 618 -4.28 -21.51 6.34
C ASN A 618 -4.31 -21.05 4.86
N PRO A 619 -3.20 -20.52 4.30
CA PRO A 619 -3.20 -20.00 2.94
C PRO A 619 -3.33 -21.09 1.88
N LEU A 620 -3.08 -22.36 2.23
CA LEU A 620 -3.21 -23.50 1.31
C LEU A 620 -4.67 -23.90 1.12
N THR A 621 -5.49 -23.81 2.16
CA THR A 621 -6.86 -24.36 2.18
C THR A 621 -7.95 -23.31 2.28
N GLY A 622 -7.64 -22.10 2.77
CA GLY A 622 -8.63 -21.08 3.14
C GLY A 622 -9.28 -21.33 4.51
N GLN A 623 -8.79 -22.27 5.32
CA GLN A 623 -9.33 -22.46 6.67
C GLN A 623 -8.99 -21.26 7.56
N ILE A 624 -9.99 -20.64 8.17
CA ILE A 624 -9.81 -19.67 9.27
C ILE A 624 -9.42 -20.44 10.54
N MET A 625 -8.33 -20.04 11.17
CA MET A 625 -7.75 -20.72 12.34
C MET A 625 -7.92 -19.93 13.62
N ASN A 626 -7.71 -18.61 13.55
CA ASN A 626 -7.81 -17.70 14.67
C ASN A 626 -8.35 -16.35 14.16
N SER A 627 -8.96 -15.59 15.06
CA SER A 627 -9.47 -14.27 14.75
C SER A 627 -9.55 -13.36 15.97
N SER A 628 -9.50 -12.06 15.74
CA SER A 628 -9.83 -11.04 16.73
C SER A 628 -10.60 -9.88 16.12
N ILE A 629 -11.32 -9.14 16.96
CA ILE A 629 -11.94 -7.87 16.59
C ILE A 629 -11.34 -6.79 17.48
N THR A 630 -10.92 -5.70 16.86
CA THR A 630 -10.39 -4.51 17.53
C THR A 630 -11.37 -3.38 17.34
N PHE A 631 -11.70 -2.68 18.42
CA PHE A 631 -12.63 -1.57 18.40
C PHE A 631 -12.00 -0.38 19.13
N ASP A 632 -11.79 0.74 18.47
CA ASP A 632 -11.25 1.93 19.13
C ASP A 632 -12.35 2.63 19.96
N ILE A 633 -12.00 3.08 21.16
CA ILE A 633 -12.95 3.76 22.05
C ILE A 633 -13.44 5.09 21.49
N ASN A 634 -12.65 5.76 20.65
CA ASN A 634 -13.04 7.02 20.01
C ASN A 634 -14.16 6.84 19.00
N TYR A 635 -14.44 5.59 18.57
CA TYR A 635 -15.65 5.24 17.81
C TYR A 635 -16.92 5.78 18.47
N LEU A 636 -16.90 5.89 19.81
CA LEU A 636 -18.03 6.31 20.64
C LEU A 636 -17.99 7.82 20.95
N SER A 637 -16.91 8.51 20.64
CA SER A 637 -16.68 9.92 20.97
C SER A 637 -16.98 10.84 19.79
N PHE A 638 -17.56 12.00 20.06
CA PHE A 638 -17.98 12.98 19.03
C PHE A 638 -16.83 13.89 18.54
N GLU A 639 -15.68 13.90 19.21
CA GLU A 639 -14.61 14.89 18.99
C GLU A 639 -13.54 14.49 17.94
N ALA A 640 -13.61 13.29 17.34
CA ALA A 640 -12.63 12.87 16.32
C ALA A 640 -12.88 13.50 14.92
N ASN A 641 -11.99 14.44 14.58
CA ASN A 641 -11.49 14.92 13.29
C ASN A 641 -12.44 15.32 12.12
N SER A 642 -12.68 16.62 11.97
CA SER A 642 -13.15 17.26 10.73
C SER A 642 -12.22 17.05 9.52
N ASN A 643 -10.94 16.73 9.76
CA ASN A 643 -9.92 16.55 8.72
C ASN A 643 -10.15 15.27 7.88
N GLU A 644 -10.57 14.17 8.49
CA GLU A 644 -10.84 12.91 7.79
C GLU A 644 -12.00 13.04 6.79
N ILE A 645 -12.96 13.90 7.09
CA ILE A 645 -14.10 14.20 6.22
C ILE A 645 -13.66 15.00 5.00
N ALA A 646 -12.84 16.03 5.21
CA ALA A 646 -12.29 16.82 4.11
C ALA A 646 -11.46 15.92 3.19
N GLN A 647 -10.65 15.02 3.76
CA GLN A 647 -9.91 14.01 3.02
C GLN A 647 -10.82 13.01 2.29
N MET A 648 -11.87 12.47 2.94
CA MET A 648 -12.83 11.57 2.30
C MET A 648 -13.55 12.25 1.13
N MET A 649 -14.04 13.48 1.32
CA MET A 649 -14.70 14.25 0.26
C MET A 649 -13.74 14.61 -0.86
N ALA A 650 -12.49 14.96 -0.53
CA ALA A 650 -11.44 15.21 -1.52
C ALA A 650 -11.09 13.94 -2.31
N ARG A 651 -10.94 12.79 -1.65
CA ARG A 651 -10.69 11.49 -2.30
C ARG A 651 -11.85 11.06 -3.19
N ARG A 652 -13.08 11.21 -2.71
CA ARG A 652 -14.31 10.95 -3.47
C ARG A 652 -14.40 11.86 -4.69
N ALA A 653 -14.12 13.15 -4.52
CA ALA A 653 -14.04 14.09 -5.63
C ALA A 653 -12.92 13.72 -6.61
N ALA A 654 -11.73 13.35 -6.14
CA ALA A 654 -10.61 12.94 -6.97
C ALA A 654 -10.94 11.68 -7.80
N SER A 655 -11.48 10.63 -7.17
CA SER A 655 -11.99 9.42 -7.84
C SER A 655 -13.01 9.76 -8.92
N PHE A 656 -14.00 10.59 -8.57
CA PHE A 656 -15.04 11.01 -9.50
C PHE A 656 -14.48 11.80 -10.70
N LEU A 657 -13.48 12.64 -10.46
CA LEU A 657 -12.79 13.44 -11.46
C LEU A 657 -11.74 12.65 -12.26
N GLY A 658 -11.47 11.39 -11.90
CA GLY A 658 -10.42 10.57 -12.51
C GLY A 658 -9.01 11.07 -12.20
N ILE A 659 -8.82 11.76 -11.07
CA ILE A 659 -7.53 12.25 -10.61
C ILE A 659 -6.84 11.13 -9.82
N GLU A 660 -5.66 10.73 -10.27
CA GLU A 660 -4.83 9.78 -9.56
C GLU A 660 -4.21 10.44 -8.32
N LEU A 661 -4.43 9.86 -7.14
CA LEU A 661 -3.87 10.37 -5.88
C LEU A 661 -2.38 10.00 -5.77
N PRO A 662 -1.55 10.81 -5.08
CA PRO A 662 -0.12 10.52 -4.87
C PRO A 662 0.14 9.14 -4.24
N GLU A 663 1.28 8.52 -4.54
CA GLU A 663 1.63 7.15 -4.12
C GLU A 663 1.62 6.93 -2.59
N ALA A 664 1.96 7.96 -1.81
CA ALA A 664 1.86 7.95 -0.35
C ALA A 664 0.41 7.73 0.14
N GLU A 665 -0.58 8.29 -0.57
CA GLU A 665 -2.00 8.03 -0.27
C GLU A 665 -2.49 6.69 -0.82
N LYS A 666 -1.82 6.12 -1.83
CA LYS A 666 -2.09 4.75 -2.30
C LYS A 666 -1.60 3.68 -1.31
N LYS A 667 -0.48 3.89 -0.61
CA LYS A 667 -0.02 2.97 0.46
C LYS A 667 -1.01 2.90 1.65
N THR A 668 -1.82 3.94 1.86
CA THR A 668 -2.95 3.93 2.82
C THR A 668 -4.20 3.19 2.33
N GLN A 669 -4.17 2.50 1.18
CA GLN A 669 -5.26 1.66 0.66
C GLN A 669 -5.56 0.38 1.48
N ARG A 670 -4.95 0.21 2.66
CA ARG A 670 -5.44 -0.79 3.63
C ARG A 670 -6.83 -0.36 4.13
N CYS A 671 -7.65 -1.31 4.57
CA CYS A 671 -9.02 -1.09 5.05
C CYS A 671 -9.17 0.11 6.02
N ASN A 672 -8.09 0.51 6.70
CA ASN A 672 -8.00 1.62 7.65
C ASN A 672 -8.71 2.92 7.18
N VAL A 673 -8.46 3.45 5.96
CA VAL A 673 -9.08 4.74 5.55
C VAL A 673 -10.58 4.59 5.23
N CYS A 674 -10.99 3.42 4.75
CA CYS A 674 -12.40 3.15 4.42
C CYS A 674 -13.22 2.86 5.68
N GLY A 675 -12.65 2.09 6.62
CA GLY A 675 -13.15 1.97 7.98
C GLY A 675 -13.33 3.36 8.58
N MET A 676 -12.25 4.14 8.74
CA MET A 676 -12.30 5.44 9.43
C MET A 676 -13.43 6.35 8.92
N SER A 677 -13.73 6.31 7.61
CA SER A 677 -14.85 7.05 7.02
C SER A 677 -16.25 6.56 7.44
N HIS A 678 -16.43 5.25 7.65
CA HIS A 678 -17.64 4.65 8.19
C HIS A 678 -17.86 5.03 9.64
N GLU A 679 -16.80 4.95 10.44
CA GLU A 679 -16.80 5.38 11.83
C GLU A 679 -17.14 6.87 11.97
N GLY A 680 -16.51 7.73 11.17
CA GLY A 680 -16.81 9.16 11.14
C GLY A 680 -18.26 9.48 10.73
N GLN A 681 -18.99 8.59 10.06
CA GLN A 681 -20.42 8.77 9.75
C GLN A 681 -21.33 8.37 10.91
N LEU A 682 -20.99 7.33 11.67
CA LEU A 682 -21.71 6.99 12.90
C LEU A 682 -21.52 8.07 13.98
N MET A 683 -20.32 8.62 14.13
CA MET A 683 -20.09 9.77 15.03
C MET A 683 -20.95 10.98 14.65
N ARG A 684 -21.02 11.30 13.36
CA ARG A 684 -21.87 12.38 12.84
C ARG A 684 -23.36 12.13 13.11
N ALA A 685 -23.79 10.88 13.05
CA ALA A 685 -25.15 10.52 13.42
C ALA A 685 -25.45 10.80 14.89
N THR A 686 -24.52 10.51 15.82
CA THR A 686 -24.64 10.92 17.24
C THR A 686 -24.80 12.44 17.36
N GLY A 687 -23.92 13.23 16.74
CA GLY A 687 -24.02 14.70 16.78
C GLY A 687 -25.30 15.24 16.15
N MET A 688 -25.79 14.60 15.10
CA MET A 688 -27.05 14.97 14.46
C MET A 688 -28.26 14.61 15.32
N LEU A 689 -28.21 13.50 16.06
CA LEU A 689 -29.22 13.12 17.05
C LEU A 689 -29.25 14.12 18.20
N GLU A 690 -28.10 14.56 18.70
CA GLU A 690 -28.00 15.63 19.71
C GLU A 690 -28.60 16.94 19.21
N ALA A 691 -28.26 17.37 17.98
CA ALA A 691 -28.86 18.56 17.35
C ALA A 691 -30.37 18.40 17.11
N SER A 692 -30.85 17.16 17.03
CA SER A 692 -32.28 16.82 16.97
C SER A 692 -32.96 16.84 18.34
N SER A 693 -32.23 17.11 19.42
CA SER A 693 -32.72 17.16 20.80
C SER A 693 -33.38 15.84 21.25
N VAL A 694 -32.83 14.70 20.82
CA VAL A 694 -33.28 13.40 21.32
C VAL A 694 -32.95 13.27 22.82
N ASN A 695 -33.76 12.50 23.55
CA ASN A 695 -33.52 12.27 24.97
C ASN A 695 -32.39 11.23 25.19
N GLU A 696 -31.99 11.05 26.44
CA GLU A 696 -30.96 10.09 26.85
C GLU A 696 -31.28 8.67 26.38
N GLU A 697 -32.51 8.20 26.62
CA GLU A 697 -32.97 6.86 26.25
C GLU A 697 -32.82 6.59 24.75
N GLU A 698 -33.16 7.58 23.93
CA GLU A 698 -33.04 7.48 22.48
C GLU A 698 -31.58 7.50 22.02
N ARG A 699 -30.71 8.23 22.72
CA ARG A 699 -29.26 8.21 22.47
C ARG A 699 -28.67 6.84 22.84
N GLU A 700 -29.01 6.29 24.00
CA GLU A 700 -28.59 4.95 24.42
C GLU A 700 -29.10 3.88 23.45
N ARG A 701 -30.34 4.00 22.98
CA ARG A 701 -30.93 3.12 21.96
C ARG A 701 -30.16 3.15 20.65
N TYR A 702 -29.78 4.34 20.19
CA TYR A 702 -28.94 4.49 19.00
C TYR A 702 -27.57 3.87 19.21
N LEU A 703 -26.87 4.20 20.31
CA LEU A 703 -25.52 3.70 20.61
C LEU A 703 -25.49 2.18 20.71
N TYR A 704 -26.46 1.57 21.39
CA TYR A 704 -26.60 0.13 21.46
C TYR A 704 -26.74 -0.52 20.08
N GLN A 705 -27.59 0.05 19.21
CA GLN A 705 -27.82 -0.48 17.86
C GLN A 705 -26.61 -0.25 16.94
N ALA A 706 -25.94 0.88 17.06
CA ALA A 706 -24.71 1.22 16.34
C ALA A 706 -23.60 0.21 16.67
N VAL A 707 -23.24 0.06 17.95
CA VAL A 707 -22.20 -0.90 18.39
C VAL A 707 -22.57 -2.32 17.98
N ARG A 708 -23.83 -2.73 18.16
CA ARG A 708 -24.30 -4.06 17.74
C ARG A 708 -24.15 -4.26 16.23
N HIS A 709 -24.50 -3.27 15.40
CA HIS A 709 -24.39 -3.34 13.95
C HIS A 709 -22.94 -3.45 13.49
N THR A 710 -22.06 -2.62 14.04
CA THR A 710 -20.63 -2.64 13.73
C THR A 710 -19.98 -3.95 14.16
N VAL A 711 -20.29 -4.44 15.37
CA VAL A 711 -19.77 -5.75 15.81
C VAL A 711 -20.31 -6.88 14.92
N ALA A 712 -21.56 -6.80 14.44
CA ALA A 712 -22.08 -7.77 13.49
C ALA A 712 -21.38 -7.69 12.13
N HIS A 713 -21.01 -6.49 11.66
CA HIS A 713 -20.21 -6.26 10.47
C HIS A 713 -18.83 -6.91 10.58
N GLU A 714 -18.09 -6.58 11.65
CA GLU A 714 -16.77 -7.17 11.91
C GLU A 714 -16.85 -8.69 12.04
N PHE A 715 -17.86 -9.20 12.72
CA PHE A 715 -18.06 -10.64 12.82
C PHE A 715 -18.42 -11.28 11.47
N GLY A 716 -19.06 -10.56 10.55
CA GLY A 716 -19.27 -11.01 9.17
C GLY A 716 -17.96 -11.25 8.43
N HIS A 717 -16.96 -10.38 8.60
CA HIS A 717 -15.60 -10.62 8.13
C HIS A 717 -14.95 -11.84 8.78
N ILE A 718 -15.16 -12.05 10.08
CA ILE A 718 -14.71 -13.27 10.79
C ILE A 718 -15.33 -14.54 10.21
N LEU A 719 -16.53 -14.46 9.64
CA LEU A 719 -17.14 -15.58 8.93
C LEU A 719 -16.63 -15.75 7.50
N GLY A 720 -15.76 -14.85 7.04
CA GLY A 720 -15.13 -14.86 5.72
C GLY A 720 -15.76 -13.93 4.70
N LEU A 721 -16.81 -13.17 5.06
CA LEU A 721 -17.53 -12.31 4.13
C LEU A 721 -16.75 -11.03 3.80
N ARG A 722 -16.85 -10.57 2.56
CA ARG A 722 -16.38 -9.24 2.12
C ARG A 722 -17.48 -8.19 2.20
N HIS A 723 -17.09 -6.93 2.10
CA HIS A 723 -18.03 -5.81 1.96
C HIS A 723 -19.01 -6.01 0.81
N ASN A 724 -20.24 -5.52 0.98
CA ASN A 724 -21.29 -5.55 -0.04
C ASN A 724 -22.06 -4.20 -0.14
N PHE A 725 -21.50 -3.24 -0.87
CA PHE A 725 -21.99 -1.86 -1.00
C PHE A 725 -23.19 -1.66 -1.94
N VAL A 726 -23.76 -2.73 -2.51
CA VAL A 726 -25.06 -2.67 -3.21
C VAL A 726 -26.23 -3.04 -2.30
N ALA A 727 -25.94 -3.47 -1.07
CA ALA A 727 -26.92 -4.03 -0.18
C ALA A 727 -27.93 -3.00 0.37
N SER A 728 -27.53 -1.73 0.44
CA SER A 728 -28.36 -0.58 0.77
C SER A 728 -29.62 -0.45 -0.12
N THR A 729 -29.62 -1.09 -1.29
CA THR A 729 -30.71 -1.04 -2.28
C THR A 729 -31.89 -1.99 -2.02
N GLN A 730 -31.92 -2.66 -0.85
CA GLN A 730 -32.97 -3.64 -0.50
C GLN A 730 -34.38 -3.05 -0.38
N LEU A 731 -34.55 -1.96 0.37
CA LEU A 731 -35.85 -1.40 0.74
C LEU A 731 -36.02 0.02 0.21
N THR A 732 -37.22 0.38 -0.23
CA THR A 732 -37.52 1.79 -0.52
C THR A 732 -37.50 2.62 0.76
N PHE A 733 -37.24 3.93 0.65
CA PHE A 733 -37.21 4.82 1.82
C PHE A 733 -38.52 4.78 2.63
N ALA A 734 -39.66 4.64 1.96
CA ALA A 734 -40.96 4.48 2.61
C ALA A 734 -41.11 3.13 3.33
N GLN A 735 -40.61 2.03 2.76
CA GLN A 735 -40.64 0.70 3.39
C GLN A 735 -39.78 0.65 4.66
N MET A 736 -38.72 1.45 4.75
CA MET A 736 -37.90 1.55 5.98
C MET A 736 -38.63 2.20 7.17
N ASN A 737 -39.81 2.77 6.96
CA ASN A 737 -40.69 3.24 8.03
C ASN A 737 -41.71 2.18 8.49
N ASP A 738 -41.76 1.01 7.83
CA ASP A 738 -42.62 -0.12 8.22
C ASP A 738 -41.85 -1.12 9.09
N PRO A 739 -42.20 -1.29 10.38
CA PRO A 739 -41.50 -2.19 11.28
C PRO A 739 -41.57 -3.66 10.84
N ALA A 740 -42.64 -4.09 10.16
CA ALA A 740 -42.75 -5.46 9.67
C ALA A 740 -41.80 -5.72 8.49
N MET A 741 -41.59 -4.72 7.63
CA MET A 741 -40.62 -4.82 6.53
C MET A 741 -39.19 -4.84 7.06
N VAL A 742 -38.85 -3.93 7.98
CA VAL A 742 -37.50 -3.86 8.56
C VAL A 742 -37.18 -5.10 9.38
N ALA A 743 -38.14 -5.65 10.15
CA ALA A 743 -37.94 -6.90 10.88
C ALA A 743 -37.69 -8.10 9.96
N LYS A 744 -38.32 -8.13 8.78
CA LYS A 744 -38.19 -9.24 7.82
C LYS A 744 -36.90 -9.17 7.00
N TYR A 745 -36.56 -7.98 6.51
CA TYR A 745 -35.51 -7.80 5.51
C TYR A 745 -34.24 -7.12 6.05
N GLY A 746 -34.26 -6.65 7.30
CA GLY A 746 -33.24 -5.74 7.81
C GLY A 746 -33.44 -4.32 7.28
N THR A 747 -32.57 -3.39 7.68
CA THR A 747 -32.48 -2.05 7.07
C THR A 747 -31.70 -2.06 5.74
N THR A 748 -30.86 -3.07 5.55
CA THR A 748 -30.03 -3.32 4.36
C THR A 748 -30.03 -4.82 4.04
N ALA A 749 -29.74 -5.21 2.79
CA ALA A 749 -29.62 -6.63 2.43
C ALA A 749 -28.44 -7.32 3.13
N SER A 750 -27.42 -6.56 3.54
CA SER A 750 -26.20 -7.07 4.15
C SER A 750 -25.67 -6.08 5.17
N VAL A 751 -25.34 -6.56 6.37
CA VAL A 751 -24.59 -5.74 7.34
C VAL A 751 -23.17 -5.41 6.85
N MET A 752 -22.68 -6.09 5.81
CA MET A 752 -21.37 -5.85 5.20
C MET A 752 -21.31 -4.55 4.36
N ASP A 753 -22.29 -3.68 4.50
CA ASP A 753 -22.40 -2.39 3.80
C ASP A 753 -22.19 -1.25 4.81
N TYR A 754 -21.56 -0.17 4.37
CA TYR A 754 -21.36 1.04 5.17
C TYR A 754 -22.58 1.94 5.06
N VAL A 755 -23.69 1.50 5.64
CA VAL A 755 -24.95 2.25 5.59
C VAL A 755 -25.02 3.32 6.68
N PRO A 756 -25.61 4.50 6.38
CA PRO A 756 -26.02 5.44 7.41
C PRO A 756 -27.22 4.87 8.19
N TYR A 757 -27.57 5.49 9.32
CA TYR A 757 -28.72 5.06 10.11
C TYR A 757 -30.06 5.31 9.38
N ASN A 758 -31.07 4.50 9.69
CA ASN A 758 -32.43 4.69 9.19
C ASN A 758 -33.03 6.01 9.71
N LEU A 759 -33.17 6.99 8.83
CA LEU A 759 -33.66 8.32 9.18
C LEU A 759 -35.06 8.33 9.83
N ASN A 760 -35.89 7.35 9.47
CA ASN A 760 -37.25 7.21 9.98
C ASN A 760 -37.28 6.89 11.49
N ALA A 761 -36.24 6.25 12.03
CA ALA A 761 -36.17 5.83 13.44
C ALA A 761 -36.23 7.02 14.41
N VAL A 762 -35.78 8.20 13.99
CA VAL A 762 -35.82 9.41 14.82
C VAL A 762 -37.26 9.88 15.08
N ASN A 763 -38.14 9.71 14.09
CA ASN A 763 -39.54 10.14 14.22
C ASN A 763 -40.50 8.98 14.49
N ASN A 764 -40.02 7.74 14.45
CA ASN A 764 -40.80 6.53 14.66
C ASN A 764 -40.03 5.53 15.53
N PRO A 765 -40.30 5.45 16.84
CA PRO A 765 -39.58 4.56 17.73
C PRO A 765 -39.85 3.07 17.45
N ASN A 766 -40.85 2.71 16.64
CA ASN A 766 -41.13 1.31 16.31
C ASN A 766 -40.21 0.75 15.23
N VAL A 767 -39.47 1.59 14.50
CA VAL A 767 -38.44 1.14 13.55
C VAL A 767 -37.04 1.37 14.12
N PRO A 768 -36.11 0.43 13.94
CA PRO A 768 -34.75 0.58 14.43
C PRO A 768 -33.92 1.51 13.53
N TYR A 769 -32.87 2.09 14.11
CA TYR A 769 -31.78 2.76 13.40
C TYR A 769 -31.01 1.77 12.52
N TYR A 770 -30.71 0.60 13.09
CA TYR A 770 -30.04 -0.51 12.42
C TYR A 770 -30.82 -1.81 12.68
N GLY A 771 -31.19 -2.51 11.60
CA GLY A 771 -32.02 -3.71 11.66
C GLY A 771 -31.25 -4.99 12.02
N GLU A 772 -31.94 -6.12 11.85
CA GLU A 772 -31.35 -7.46 11.89
C GLU A 772 -30.49 -7.74 10.63
N LEU A 773 -29.80 -8.89 10.60
CA LEU A 773 -29.11 -9.38 9.39
C LEU A 773 -30.05 -9.45 8.18
N GLY A 774 -29.54 -9.00 7.05
CA GLY A 774 -30.32 -8.85 5.82
C GLY A 774 -30.47 -10.15 5.03
N THR A 775 -31.11 -10.03 3.85
CA THR A 775 -31.39 -11.19 2.99
C THR A 775 -30.12 -11.77 2.37
N TYR A 776 -29.15 -10.93 1.99
CA TYR A 776 -27.85 -11.33 1.44
C TYR A 776 -27.04 -12.11 2.48
N ASP A 777 -26.91 -11.59 3.71
CA ASP A 777 -26.14 -12.21 4.79
C ASP A 777 -26.56 -13.67 5.01
N LYS A 778 -27.89 -13.88 5.11
CA LYS A 778 -28.49 -15.21 5.28
C LYS A 778 -28.16 -16.15 4.11
N TRP A 779 -28.16 -15.63 2.89
CA TRP A 779 -27.86 -16.41 1.69
C TRP A 779 -26.37 -16.71 1.54
N ALA A 780 -25.50 -15.74 1.80
CA ALA A 780 -24.05 -15.89 1.74
C ALA A 780 -23.56 -16.91 2.78
N ILE A 781 -24.10 -16.89 4.01
CA ILE A 781 -23.79 -17.91 5.02
C ILE A 781 -24.27 -19.29 4.59
N ARG A 782 -25.47 -19.40 4.03
CA ARG A 782 -25.94 -20.67 3.46
C ARG A 782 -24.99 -21.18 2.38
N TRP A 783 -24.51 -20.32 1.48
CA TRP A 783 -23.56 -20.71 0.45
C TRP A 783 -22.21 -21.13 1.03
N GLY A 784 -21.69 -20.47 2.07
CA GLY A 784 -20.36 -20.76 2.63
C GLY A 784 -20.30 -21.88 3.68
N TYR A 785 -21.42 -22.18 4.35
CA TYR A 785 -21.44 -23.10 5.50
C TYR A 785 -22.43 -24.26 5.40
N SER A 786 -23.36 -24.29 4.43
CA SER A 786 -24.20 -25.49 4.29
C SER A 786 -23.39 -26.73 3.91
N ASP A 787 -23.78 -27.86 4.50
CA ASP A 787 -23.33 -29.17 4.06
C ASP A 787 -23.85 -29.44 2.65
N VAL A 788 -22.92 -29.68 1.72
CA VAL A 788 -23.22 -30.07 0.34
C VAL A 788 -22.55 -31.41 0.04
N PRO A 789 -23.07 -32.22 -0.90
CA PRO A 789 -22.43 -33.48 -1.26
C PRO A 789 -21.03 -33.25 -1.86
N GLY A 790 -20.02 -33.97 -1.35
CA GLY A 790 -18.65 -33.93 -1.86
C GLY A 790 -17.63 -34.08 -0.73
N THR A 791 -16.45 -34.65 -1.04
CA THR A 791 -15.31 -34.74 -0.10
C THR A 791 -14.10 -33.95 -0.59
N THR A 792 -14.23 -33.26 -1.73
CA THR A 792 -13.21 -32.40 -2.33
C THR A 792 -13.87 -31.12 -2.84
N ALA A 793 -13.07 -30.07 -3.06
CA ALA A 793 -13.55 -28.78 -3.54
C ALA A 793 -14.31 -28.90 -4.89
N ASP A 794 -13.78 -29.69 -5.82
CA ASP A 794 -14.42 -29.94 -7.12
C ASP A 794 -15.73 -30.73 -7.01
N ALA A 795 -15.82 -31.66 -6.06
CA ALA A 795 -17.02 -32.44 -5.84
C ALA A 795 -18.18 -31.58 -5.30
N GLU A 796 -17.89 -30.56 -4.48
CA GLU A 796 -18.90 -29.61 -3.98
C GLU A 796 -19.42 -28.64 -5.06
N ALA A 797 -18.61 -28.37 -6.11
CA ALA A 797 -18.80 -27.26 -7.03
C ALA A 797 -20.19 -27.24 -7.71
N GLY A 798 -20.73 -28.40 -8.08
CA GLY A 798 -22.05 -28.49 -8.72
C GLY A 798 -23.19 -28.02 -7.81
N ALA A 799 -23.19 -28.45 -6.55
CA ALA A 799 -24.22 -28.08 -5.57
C ALA A 799 -24.11 -26.60 -5.17
N LEU A 800 -22.90 -26.10 -4.98
CA LEU A 800 -22.65 -24.69 -4.65
C LEU A 800 -23.03 -23.75 -5.80
N ARG A 801 -22.76 -24.15 -7.04
CA ARG A 801 -23.18 -23.39 -8.24
C ARG A 801 -24.71 -23.26 -8.29
N ALA A 802 -25.47 -24.27 -7.87
CA ALA A 802 -26.93 -24.19 -7.80
C ALA A 802 -27.43 -23.18 -6.74
N ILE A 803 -26.71 -23.02 -5.63
CA ILE A 803 -27.00 -21.98 -4.64
C ILE A 803 -26.61 -20.60 -5.19
N ALA A 804 -25.42 -20.47 -5.76
CA ALA A 804 -24.90 -19.22 -6.35
C ALA A 804 -25.76 -18.70 -7.52
N ASN A 805 -26.35 -19.60 -8.33
CA ASN A 805 -27.33 -19.26 -9.37
C ASN A 805 -28.59 -18.55 -8.83
N GLN A 806 -28.80 -18.47 -7.51
CA GLN A 806 -29.89 -17.67 -6.95
C GLN A 806 -29.52 -16.19 -6.84
N GLY A 807 -28.27 -15.79 -7.11
CA GLY A 807 -27.74 -14.44 -6.95
C GLY A 807 -28.46 -13.32 -7.72
N VAL A 808 -29.35 -13.67 -8.67
CA VAL A 808 -30.22 -12.70 -9.37
C VAL A 808 -31.52 -12.37 -8.63
N ARG A 809 -31.79 -13.02 -7.50
CA ARG A 809 -32.94 -12.69 -6.67
C ARG A 809 -32.75 -11.32 -6.02
N GLU A 810 -33.86 -10.62 -5.80
CA GLU A 810 -33.87 -9.35 -5.09
C GLU A 810 -33.19 -9.49 -3.72
N GLY A 811 -32.22 -8.61 -3.45
CA GLY A 811 -31.42 -8.62 -2.23
C GLY A 811 -30.21 -9.56 -2.23
N TYR A 812 -29.91 -10.27 -3.31
CA TYR A 812 -28.75 -11.16 -3.41
C TYR A 812 -27.58 -10.58 -4.23
N ALA A 813 -27.70 -9.32 -4.67
CA ALA A 813 -26.64 -8.65 -5.41
C ALA A 813 -25.38 -8.48 -4.55
N TYR A 814 -24.21 -8.55 -5.18
CA TYR A 814 -22.91 -8.45 -4.54
C TYR A 814 -21.99 -7.48 -5.26
N ARG A 815 -21.50 -6.44 -4.55
CA ARG A 815 -20.51 -5.49 -5.03
C ARG A 815 -19.63 -5.01 -3.89
N THR A 816 -18.34 -5.21 -4.02
CA THR A 816 -17.37 -4.99 -2.92
C THR A 816 -16.41 -3.83 -3.24
N ASP A 817 -15.38 -3.62 -2.41
CA ASP A 817 -14.48 -2.47 -2.37
C ASP A 817 -14.04 -1.91 -3.71
N GLN A 818 -13.65 -2.77 -4.65
CA GLN A 818 -13.15 -2.36 -5.97
C GLN A 818 -14.19 -1.64 -6.83
N HIS A 819 -15.47 -1.67 -6.45
CA HIS A 819 -16.59 -1.11 -7.20
C HIS A 819 -17.21 0.13 -6.52
N ALA A 820 -16.85 0.41 -5.26
CA ALA A 820 -17.51 1.44 -4.46
C ALA A 820 -17.09 2.86 -4.86
N ASP A 821 -17.97 3.83 -4.60
CA ASP A 821 -17.71 5.27 -4.69
C ASP A 821 -17.21 5.74 -6.08
N SER A 822 -17.55 5.00 -7.13
CA SER A 822 -17.21 5.29 -8.53
C SER A 822 -18.45 5.73 -9.32
N PHE A 823 -18.52 5.38 -10.61
CA PHE A 823 -19.59 5.77 -11.53
C PHE A 823 -20.89 4.94 -11.41
N ASP A 824 -20.91 3.88 -10.60
CA ASP A 824 -22.13 3.12 -10.32
C ASP A 824 -22.84 3.75 -9.12
N PRO A 825 -24.01 4.41 -9.32
CA PRO A 825 -24.69 5.11 -8.24
C PRO A 825 -25.38 4.18 -7.23
N PHE A 826 -25.44 2.88 -7.49
CA PHE A 826 -26.03 1.88 -6.58
C PHE A 826 -24.98 1.12 -5.76
N VAL A 827 -23.70 1.47 -5.93
CA VAL A 827 -22.57 0.88 -5.21
C VAL A 827 -21.80 2.01 -4.56
N GLN A 828 -22.37 2.59 -3.51
CA GLN A 828 -21.83 3.76 -2.83
C GLN A 828 -21.78 3.46 -1.33
N ARG A 829 -20.75 3.96 -0.65
CA ARG A 829 -20.77 3.97 0.82
C ARG A 829 -21.62 5.14 1.29
N PHE A 830 -22.30 4.96 2.41
CA PHE A 830 -23.14 5.96 3.06
C PHE A 830 -24.42 6.32 2.29
N ASP A 831 -24.95 5.38 1.51
CA ASP A 831 -26.28 5.45 0.96
C ASP A 831 -27.24 4.46 1.65
N LEU A 832 -28.55 4.71 1.54
CA LEU A 832 -29.56 3.83 2.13
C LEU A 832 -30.91 4.00 1.45
N SER A 833 -31.18 3.23 0.40
CA SER A 833 -32.52 2.92 -0.11
C SER A 833 -32.37 2.22 -1.46
N LYS A 834 -33.38 1.44 -1.87
CA LYS A 834 -33.57 0.97 -3.25
C LYS A 834 -33.40 2.05 -4.32
N ASN A 835 -33.77 3.30 -4.00
CA ASN A 835 -33.40 4.46 -4.79
C ASN A 835 -32.58 5.43 -3.89
N PRO A 836 -31.24 5.40 -3.96
CA PRO A 836 -30.37 6.21 -3.11
C PRO A 836 -30.68 7.72 -3.09
N MET A 837 -31.26 8.25 -4.17
CA MET A 837 -31.69 9.65 -4.24
C MET A 837 -32.79 9.99 -3.22
N ASP A 838 -33.70 9.07 -2.90
CA ASP A 838 -34.81 9.34 -1.98
C ASP A 838 -34.31 9.60 -0.55
N TYR A 839 -33.36 8.78 -0.09
CA TYR A 839 -32.70 8.98 1.21
C TYR A 839 -31.83 10.24 1.22
N SER A 840 -31.06 10.46 0.15
CA SER A 840 -30.21 11.63 0.01
C SER A 840 -31.03 12.93 0.08
N MET A 841 -32.20 12.96 -0.55
CA MET A 841 -33.14 14.08 -0.46
C MET A 841 -33.61 14.32 0.98
N ALA A 842 -34.01 13.25 1.68
CA ALA A 842 -34.46 13.34 3.08
C ALA A 842 -33.33 13.83 4.01
N MET A 843 -32.09 13.38 3.79
CA MET A 843 -30.91 13.83 4.51
C MET A 843 -30.59 15.31 4.27
N MET A 844 -30.60 15.77 3.01
CA MET A 844 -30.38 17.17 2.67
C MET A 844 -31.44 18.08 3.31
N ALA A 845 -32.71 17.67 3.27
CA ALA A 845 -33.80 18.41 3.90
C ALA A 845 -33.64 18.49 5.43
N ARG A 846 -33.26 17.38 6.08
CA ARG A 846 -33.09 17.34 7.53
C ARG A 846 -31.90 18.17 8.00
N THR A 847 -30.74 18.01 7.38
CA THR A 847 -29.53 18.76 7.73
C THR A 847 -29.75 20.26 7.57
N LYS A 848 -30.40 20.70 6.48
CA LYS A 848 -30.76 22.11 6.28
C LYS A 848 -31.68 22.65 7.40
N LYS A 849 -32.68 21.85 7.82
CA LYS A 849 -33.54 22.22 8.96
C LYS A 849 -32.74 22.36 10.25
N LEU A 850 -31.90 21.37 10.57
CA LEU A 850 -31.10 21.38 11.80
C LEU A 850 -30.12 22.57 11.85
N ILE A 851 -29.47 22.91 10.74
CA ILE A 851 -28.60 24.09 10.66
C ILE A 851 -29.38 25.38 10.99
N THR A 852 -30.64 25.47 10.56
CA THR A 852 -31.49 26.65 10.81
C THR A 852 -31.84 26.80 12.30
N GLU A 853 -32.00 25.68 13.01
CA GLU A 853 -32.35 25.65 14.44
C GLU A 853 -31.11 25.58 15.36
N LEU A 854 -29.91 25.44 14.80
CA LEU A 854 -28.70 25.06 15.53
C LEU A 854 -28.35 26.04 16.66
N ARG A 855 -28.37 27.35 16.38
CA ARG A 855 -28.06 28.41 17.37
C ARG A 855 -29.01 28.40 18.57
N ASP A 856 -30.26 27.96 18.37
CA ASP A 856 -31.27 27.97 19.43
C ASP A 856 -31.12 26.76 20.38
N LYS A 857 -30.33 25.76 19.96
CA LYS A 857 -30.14 24.49 20.67
C LYS A 857 -28.72 24.31 21.21
N GLU A 858 -27.74 24.97 20.61
CA GLU A 858 -26.31 24.78 20.84
C GLU A 858 -25.57 26.13 20.92
N PRO A 859 -24.43 26.22 21.63
CA PRO A 859 -23.91 25.20 22.52
C PRO A 859 -24.74 25.12 23.81
N LYS A 860 -24.70 24.00 24.53
CA LYS A 860 -25.42 23.86 25.80
C LYS A 860 -24.84 24.80 26.87
N ASN A 861 -25.60 25.06 27.93
CA ASN A 861 -25.10 25.86 29.07
C ASN A 861 -23.80 25.25 29.61
N GLY A 862 -22.71 26.01 29.52
CA GLY A 862 -21.37 25.59 29.97
C GLY A 862 -20.44 25.10 28.87
N GLU A 863 -20.92 24.93 27.63
CA GLU A 863 -20.11 24.57 26.47
C GLU A 863 -19.54 25.80 25.74
N ASN A 864 -18.42 25.61 25.02
CA ASN A 864 -17.79 26.64 24.18
C ASN A 864 -18.48 26.72 22.80
N TYR A 865 -18.50 27.90 22.20
CA TYR A 865 -18.95 28.13 20.82
C TYR A 865 -18.10 27.40 19.75
N SER A 866 -16.93 26.85 20.09
CA SER A 866 -16.19 25.94 19.20
C SER A 866 -17.03 24.70 18.87
N GLN A 867 -17.83 24.21 19.83
CA GLN A 867 -18.77 23.10 19.61
C GLN A 867 -19.86 23.45 18.61
N LEU A 868 -20.36 24.69 18.63
CA LEU A 868 -21.32 25.18 17.63
C LEU A 868 -20.72 25.14 16.22
N THR A 869 -19.46 25.57 16.09
CA THR A 869 -18.71 25.57 14.82
C THR A 869 -18.53 24.14 14.29
N ASN A 870 -18.12 23.20 15.14
CA ASN A 870 -17.95 21.79 14.79
C ASN A 870 -19.28 21.14 14.37
N ARG A 871 -20.36 21.38 15.13
CA ARG A 871 -21.70 20.87 14.80
C ARG A 871 -22.21 21.41 13.46
N PHE A 872 -21.98 22.70 13.18
CA PHE A 872 -22.31 23.27 11.87
C PHE A 872 -21.53 22.57 10.75
N GLY A 873 -20.20 22.42 10.90
CA GLY A 873 -19.35 21.73 9.94
C GLY A 873 -19.82 20.29 9.66
N ASN A 874 -20.19 19.55 10.70
CA ASN A 874 -20.73 18.19 10.60
C ASN A 874 -22.05 18.14 9.81
N LEU A 875 -23.01 19.01 10.13
CA LEU A 875 -24.30 19.06 9.42
C LEU A 875 -24.13 19.45 7.95
N VAL A 876 -23.24 20.41 7.65
CA VAL A 876 -22.92 20.78 6.27
C VAL A 876 -22.27 19.60 5.56
N SER A 877 -21.29 18.93 6.16
CA SER A 877 -20.65 17.75 5.58
C SER A 877 -21.65 16.64 5.23
N MET A 878 -22.60 16.34 6.13
CA MET A 878 -23.66 15.36 5.88
C MET A 878 -24.57 15.80 4.71
N HIS A 879 -24.89 17.09 4.62
CA HIS A 879 -25.64 17.65 3.49
C HIS A 879 -24.91 17.45 2.16
N LEU A 880 -23.60 17.75 2.13
CA LEU A 880 -22.78 17.60 0.93
C LEU A 880 -22.53 16.13 0.57
N SER A 881 -22.37 15.25 1.55
CA SER A 881 -22.23 13.80 1.33
C SER A 881 -23.49 13.22 0.66
N ALA A 882 -24.68 13.64 1.08
CA ALA A 882 -25.94 13.26 0.43
C ALA A 882 -26.03 13.81 -1.02
N ALA A 883 -25.59 15.03 -1.26
CA ALA A 883 -25.52 15.58 -2.62
C ALA A 883 -24.53 14.84 -3.52
N PHE A 884 -23.41 14.34 -2.96
CA PHE A 884 -22.44 13.52 -3.68
C PHE A 884 -23.07 12.23 -4.23
N SER A 885 -23.82 11.50 -3.40
CA SER A 885 -24.55 10.29 -3.82
C SER A 885 -25.58 10.55 -4.93
N VAL A 886 -26.07 11.79 -5.06
CA VAL A 886 -26.98 12.17 -6.15
C VAL A 886 -26.22 12.46 -7.45
N VAL A 887 -25.04 13.09 -7.38
CA VAL A 887 -24.25 13.43 -8.59
C VAL A 887 -23.79 12.19 -9.36
N SER A 888 -23.54 11.07 -8.69
CA SER A 888 -23.12 9.80 -9.33
C SER A 888 -24.13 9.24 -10.33
N PHE A 889 -25.41 9.64 -10.25
CA PHE A 889 -26.42 9.27 -11.25
C PHE A 889 -26.20 9.96 -12.60
N ILE A 890 -25.55 11.12 -12.65
CA ILE A 890 -25.29 11.85 -13.91
C ILE A 890 -24.17 11.14 -14.66
N GLY A 891 -24.49 10.57 -15.82
CA GLY A 891 -23.58 9.66 -16.53
C GLY A 891 -23.33 8.35 -15.77
N GLY A 892 -24.19 8.00 -14.82
CA GLY A 892 -24.07 6.78 -14.02
C GLY A 892 -24.33 5.51 -14.83
N VAL A 893 -23.69 4.42 -14.41
CA VAL A 893 -23.81 3.11 -15.06
C VAL A 893 -23.87 2.03 -13.99
N GLU A 894 -24.97 1.29 -13.95
CA GLU A 894 -25.12 0.11 -13.09
C GLU A 894 -24.27 -1.04 -13.65
N GLN A 895 -23.43 -1.61 -12.81
CA GLN A 895 -22.56 -2.74 -13.14
C GLN A 895 -23.13 -4.03 -12.55
N ARG A 896 -23.32 -5.05 -13.38
CA ARG A 896 -23.84 -6.37 -13.01
C ARG A 896 -22.86 -7.49 -13.31
N THR A 897 -22.81 -8.49 -12.43
CA THR A 897 -22.03 -9.71 -12.66
C THR A 897 -22.89 -10.59 -13.55
N ALA A 898 -22.44 -10.82 -14.78
CA ALA A 898 -23.15 -11.67 -15.72
C ALA A 898 -22.24 -12.81 -16.20
N ILE A 899 -22.74 -14.03 -16.03
CA ILE A 899 -22.05 -15.25 -16.47
C ILE A 899 -22.94 -15.92 -17.51
N ARG A 900 -22.42 -16.05 -18.73
CA ARG A 900 -23.15 -16.64 -19.86
C ARG A 900 -23.65 -18.05 -19.53
N GLY A 901 -24.91 -18.34 -19.84
CA GLY A 901 -25.52 -19.65 -19.58
C GLY A 901 -25.91 -19.90 -18.12
N THR A 902 -25.83 -18.89 -17.25
CA THR A 902 -26.35 -18.95 -15.89
C THR A 902 -27.61 -18.09 -15.74
N SER A 903 -28.24 -18.11 -14.57
CA SER A 903 -29.34 -17.19 -14.25
C SER A 903 -28.94 -15.71 -14.25
N SER A 904 -27.66 -15.41 -14.07
CA SER A 904 -27.08 -14.05 -14.13
C SER A 904 -26.73 -13.59 -15.55
N ASP A 905 -27.02 -14.38 -16.59
CA ASP A 905 -26.77 -13.97 -17.97
C ASP A 905 -27.57 -12.70 -18.35
N GLY A 906 -26.92 -11.75 -19.03
CA GLY A 906 -27.49 -10.45 -19.33
C GLY A 906 -26.45 -9.35 -19.54
N PRO A 907 -26.89 -8.10 -19.73
CA PRO A 907 -25.98 -6.97 -19.86
C PRO A 907 -25.24 -6.71 -18.54
N THR A 908 -23.92 -6.54 -18.63
CA THR A 908 -23.04 -6.25 -17.49
C THR A 908 -22.97 -4.76 -17.15
N SER A 909 -23.33 -3.89 -18.09
CA SER A 909 -23.22 -2.44 -17.97
C SER A 909 -24.52 -1.81 -18.47
N ILE A 910 -25.28 -1.23 -17.55
CA ILE A 910 -26.62 -0.70 -17.81
C ILE A 910 -26.61 0.81 -17.51
N PRO A 911 -26.78 1.68 -18.51
CA PRO A 911 -26.91 3.11 -18.26
C PRO A 911 -28.07 3.40 -17.31
N VAL A 912 -27.85 4.32 -16.37
CA VAL A 912 -28.93 4.90 -15.56
C VAL A 912 -29.96 5.54 -16.49
N SER A 913 -31.25 5.32 -16.22
CA SER A 913 -32.32 5.83 -17.08
C SER A 913 -32.28 7.35 -17.23
N ALA A 914 -32.64 7.88 -18.40
CA ALA A 914 -32.67 9.33 -18.65
C ALA A 914 -33.53 10.09 -17.62
N GLY A 915 -34.64 9.49 -17.18
CA GLY A 915 -35.50 10.03 -16.12
C GLY A 915 -34.77 10.22 -14.78
N GLN A 916 -33.98 9.22 -14.35
CA GLN A 916 -33.18 9.30 -13.12
C GLN A 916 -32.04 10.32 -13.25
N GLN A 917 -31.34 10.36 -14.39
CA GLN A 917 -30.27 11.35 -14.61
C GLN A 917 -30.80 12.79 -14.56
N ARG A 918 -31.97 13.05 -15.15
CA ARG A 918 -32.64 14.35 -15.05
C ARG A 918 -33.11 14.66 -13.63
N ALA A 919 -33.60 13.66 -12.90
CA ALA A 919 -33.99 13.84 -11.50
C ALA A 919 -32.79 14.24 -10.65
N ALA A 920 -31.65 13.55 -10.80
CA ALA A 920 -30.40 13.90 -10.15
C ALA A 920 -29.95 15.34 -10.48
N LEU A 921 -29.92 15.70 -11.76
CA LEU A 921 -29.54 17.06 -12.18
C LEU A 921 -30.50 18.12 -11.61
N ARG A 922 -31.80 17.86 -11.55
CA ARG A 922 -32.76 18.77 -10.89
C ARG A 922 -32.49 18.91 -9.40
N MET A 923 -32.29 17.79 -8.69
CA MET A 923 -32.02 17.81 -7.25
C MET A 923 -30.76 18.61 -6.91
N ILE A 924 -29.68 18.45 -7.67
CA ILE A 924 -28.45 19.24 -7.48
C ILE A 924 -28.69 20.72 -7.79
N ASN A 925 -29.44 21.02 -8.86
CA ASN A 925 -29.81 22.40 -9.16
C ASN A 925 -30.61 23.04 -8.00
N GLU A 926 -31.55 22.32 -7.39
CA GLU A 926 -32.43 22.84 -6.35
C GLU A 926 -31.73 22.96 -4.98
N ASN A 927 -30.89 21.99 -4.62
CA ASN A 927 -30.32 21.87 -3.26
C ASN A 927 -28.90 22.39 -3.13
N ILE A 928 -28.16 22.55 -4.24
CA ILE A 928 -26.77 23.02 -4.23
C ILE A 928 -26.61 24.31 -5.04
N PHE A 929 -27.16 24.37 -6.25
CA PHE A 929 -26.88 25.51 -7.14
C PHE A 929 -27.84 26.69 -6.98
N ALA A 930 -29.12 26.46 -6.65
CA ALA A 930 -30.14 27.50 -6.62
C ALA A 930 -29.77 28.68 -5.69
N ALA A 931 -30.26 29.87 -6.02
CA ALA A 931 -30.19 31.01 -5.11
C ALA A 931 -30.90 30.64 -3.78
N GLY A 932 -30.20 30.81 -2.65
CA GLY A 932 -30.73 30.42 -1.35
C GLY A 932 -30.60 28.93 -1.00
N ALA A 933 -30.01 28.10 -1.87
CA ALA A 933 -29.77 26.68 -1.58
C ALA A 933 -28.95 26.49 -0.30
N LEU A 934 -27.88 27.27 -0.17
CA LEU A 934 -26.94 27.30 0.96
C LEU A 934 -27.04 28.59 1.80
N ASP A 935 -28.23 29.21 1.87
CA ASP A 935 -28.46 30.40 2.72
C ASP A 935 -28.73 29.97 4.16
N PHE A 936 -27.66 29.87 4.94
CA PHE A 936 -27.72 29.57 6.37
C PHE A 936 -27.90 30.85 7.21
N PRO A 937 -28.42 30.76 8.45
CA PRO A 937 -28.63 31.94 9.30
C PRO A 937 -27.35 32.75 9.50
N LYS A 938 -27.30 33.98 9.00
CA LYS A 938 -26.07 34.79 8.96
C LYS A 938 -25.53 35.14 10.34
N ASP A 939 -26.40 35.25 11.33
CA ASP A 939 -26.01 35.55 12.69
C ASP A 939 -25.32 34.37 13.38
N LEU A 940 -25.54 33.13 12.92
CA LEU A 940 -24.81 31.93 13.37
C LEU A 940 -23.30 32.11 13.21
N PHE A 941 -22.87 32.64 12.06
CA PHE A 941 -21.46 32.83 11.72
C PHE A 941 -20.72 33.80 12.65
N ARG A 942 -21.45 34.65 13.38
CA ARG A 942 -20.86 35.57 14.35
C ARG A 942 -20.40 34.86 15.63
N TYR A 943 -20.85 33.63 15.82
CA TYR A 943 -20.49 32.75 16.93
C TYR A 943 -19.49 31.67 16.52
N PHE A 944 -19.01 31.68 15.27
CA PHE A 944 -17.92 30.77 14.91
C PHE A 944 -16.66 31.17 15.66
N SER A 945 -16.05 30.20 16.32
CA SER A 945 -14.85 30.39 17.11
C SER A 945 -13.90 29.22 16.92
N GLU A 946 -12.61 29.51 17.06
CA GLU A 946 -11.60 28.47 17.21
C GLU A 946 -11.86 27.64 18.45
N ASP A 947 -11.43 26.39 18.40
CA ASP A 947 -11.28 25.61 19.62
C ASP A 947 -10.00 26.03 20.32
N LEU A 948 -10.12 26.90 21.32
CA LEU A 948 -8.98 27.36 22.12
C LEU A 948 -8.33 26.25 22.96
N ARG A 949 -8.88 25.04 22.95
CA ARG A 949 -8.23 23.84 23.52
C ARG A 949 -7.16 23.26 22.58
N ASP A 950 -7.19 23.64 21.31
CA ASP A 950 -6.13 23.31 20.36
C ASP A 950 -4.96 24.31 20.54
N ASP A 951 -4.16 24.05 21.57
CA ASP A 951 -3.06 24.92 22.02
C ASP A 951 -1.98 25.18 20.94
N TYR A 952 -1.98 24.38 19.86
CA TYR A 952 -0.96 24.42 18.80
C TYR A 952 -1.50 24.74 17.41
N GLY A 953 -2.82 24.97 17.26
CA GLY A 953 -3.45 25.27 15.97
C GLY A 953 -3.31 24.14 14.94
N LEU A 954 -3.25 22.89 15.41
CA LEU A 954 -3.17 21.70 14.54
C LEU A 954 -4.50 21.40 13.84
N ALA A 955 -5.60 21.94 14.35
CA ALA A 955 -6.85 22.05 13.62
C ALA A 955 -6.69 23.11 12.52
N GLU A 956 -6.47 22.65 11.28
CA GLU A 956 -6.18 23.45 10.09
C GLU A 956 -7.25 24.50 9.69
N ALA A 957 -8.33 24.68 10.47
CA ALA A 957 -9.40 25.60 10.11
C ALA A 957 -8.95 27.06 10.31
N PRO A 958 -8.71 27.82 9.22
CA PRO A 958 -8.13 29.15 9.33
C PRO A 958 -9.10 30.10 10.06
N SER A 959 -8.59 30.76 11.10
CA SER A 959 -9.28 31.84 11.82
C SER A 959 -8.78 33.21 11.37
N PRO A 960 -9.69 34.20 11.17
CA PRO A 960 -11.14 34.03 11.23
C PRO A 960 -11.66 33.19 10.06
N TRP A 961 -12.69 32.37 10.33
CA TRP A 961 -13.34 31.54 9.31
C TRP A 961 -13.85 32.42 8.16
N ASN A 962 -13.27 32.25 6.97
CA ASN A 962 -13.79 32.88 5.77
C ASN A 962 -14.99 32.08 5.24
N VAL A 963 -16.12 32.22 5.94
CA VAL A 963 -17.39 31.53 5.67
C VAL A 963 -17.83 31.70 4.22
N ARG A 964 -17.69 32.90 3.65
CA ARG A 964 -18.06 33.16 2.26
C ARG A 964 -17.24 32.29 1.31
N THR A 965 -15.92 32.26 1.47
CA THR A 965 -15.05 31.46 0.60
C THR A 965 -15.37 29.97 0.73
N GLN A 966 -15.50 29.45 1.95
CA GLN A 966 -15.82 28.04 2.18
C GLN A 966 -17.15 27.63 1.55
N ILE A 967 -18.24 28.36 1.83
CA ILE A 967 -19.57 28.07 1.28
C ILE A 967 -19.57 28.20 -0.25
N SER A 968 -18.85 29.18 -0.80
CA SER A 968 -18.75 29.36 -2.26
C SER A 968 -18.00 28.22 -2.97
N GLY A 969 -17.15 27.49 -2.25
CA GLY A 969 -16.41 26.34 -2.80
C GLY A 969 -17.30 25.13 -3.07
N PHE A 970 -18.35 24.90 -2.26
CA PHE A 970 -19.17 23.69 -2.40
C PHE A 970 -19.92 23.62 -3.75
N PRO A 971 -20.65 24.65 -4.20
CA PRO A 971 -21.28 24.62 -5.52
C PRO A 971 -20.27 24.47 -6.66
N GLN A 972 -19.07 25.03 -6.53
CA GLN A 972 -18.02 24.90 -7.55
C GLN A 972 -17.50 23.47 -7.66
N MET A 973 -17.30 22.79 -6.53
CA MET A 973 -16.92 21.37 -6.48
C MET A 973 -17.93 20.51 -7.24
N PHE A 974 -19.22 20.63 -6.93
CA PHE A 974 -20.27 19.85 -7.62
C PHE A 974 -20.40 20.22 -9.09
N LEU A 975 -20.23 21.49 -9.45
CA LEU A 975 -20.22 21.93 -10.84
C LEU A 975 -19.09 21.26 -11.62
N ASN A 976 -17.88 21.20 -11.03
CA ASN A 976 -16.71 20.56 -11.62
C ASN A 976 -16.93 19.05 -11.80
N MET A 977 -17.58 18.40 -10.85
CA MET A 977 -17.99 17.00 -10.99
C MET A 977 -18.94 16.80 -12.18
N VAL A 978 -20.08 17.52 -12.19
CA VAL A 978 -21.10 17.40 -13.26
C VAL A 978 -20.52 17.66 -14.65
N LEU A 979 -19.56 18.58 -14.76
CA LEU A 979 -18.93 18.98 -16.02
C LEU A 979 -17.53 18.38 -16.23
N SER A 980 -17.15 17.36 -15.48
CA SER A 980 -15.88 16.66 -15.62
C SER A 980 -15.80 15.88 -16.94
N SER A 981 -14.61 15.74 -17.54
CA SER A 981 -14.45 14.97 -18.78
C SER A 981 -14.97 13.53 -18.64
N PRO A 982 -14.62 12.77 -17.57
CA PRO A 982 -15.13 11.42 -17.39
C PRO A 982 -16.66 11.35 -17.33
N THR A 983 -17.31 12.32 -16.70
CA THR A 983 -18.78 12.35 -16.60
C THR A 983 -19.42 12.65 -17.95
N LEU A 984 -18.94 13.67 -18.66
CA LEU A 984 -19.47 14.04 -19.98
C LEU A 984 -19.25 12.93 -21.02
N GLU A 985 -18.11 12.23 -20.96
CA GLU A 985 -17.83 11.06 -21.79
C GLU A 985 -18.75 9.89 -21.48
N ARG A 986 -19.03 9.61 -20.19
CA ARG A 986 -20.00 8.58 -19.84
C ARG A 986 -21.40 8.93 -20.33
N VAL A 987 -21.83 10.19 -20.24
CA VAL A 987 -23.13 10.64 -20.76
C VAL A 987 -23.21 10.43 -22.27
N ALA A 988 -22.19 10.86 -23.02
CA ALA A 988 -22.13 10.66 -24.47
C ALA A 988 -22.07 9.17 -24.86
N ASN A 989 -21.31 8.36 -24.11
CA ASN A 989 -21.22 6.91 -24.33
C ASN A 989 -22.55 6.20 -24.02
N ASN A 990 -23.25 6.63 -22.96
CA ASN A 990 -24.58 6.12 -22.62
C ASN A 990 -25.61 6.48 -23.70
N GLU A 991 -25.55 7.70 -24.24
CA GLU A 991 -26.35 8.11 -25.39
C GLU A 991 -26.07 7.23 -26.63
N TYR A 992 -24.80 6.95 -26.91
CA TYR A 992 -24.39 6.10 -28.03
C TYR A 992 -24.89 4.66 -27.88
N LYS A 993 -24.94 4.13 -26.65
CA LYS A 993 -25.45 2.79 -26.32
C LYS A 993 -26.98 2.68 -26.31
N ALA A 994 -27.72 3.80 -26.34
CA ALA A 994 -29.17 3.79 -26.22
C ALA A 994 -29.85 3.06 -27.39
N LEU A 995 -30.76 2.14 -27.07
CA LEU A 995 -31.49 1.36 -28.07
C LEU A 995 -32.54 2.23 -28.80
N PRO A 996 -32.99 1.81 -30.01
CA PRO A 996 -34.07 2.51 -30.71
C PRO A 996 -35.34 2.62 -29.85
N GLY A 997 -35.83 3.84 -29.65
CA GLY A 997 -37.02 4.13 -28.84
C GLY A 997 -36.76 4.36 -27.34
N GLU A 998 -35.52 4.18 -26.87
CA GLU A 998 -35.14 4.57 -25.51
C GLU A 998 -34.97 6.08 -25.39
N GLU A 999 -35.42 6.62 -24.26
CA GLU A 999 -35.23 8.03 -23.93
C GLU A 999 -33.76 8.30 -23.61
N ARG A 1000 -33.23 9.40 -24.14
CA ARG A 1000 -31.81 9.75 -24.04
C ARG A 1000 -31.61 10.95 -23.13
N PHE A 1001 -30.51 10.94 -22.39
CA PHE A 1001 -30.00 12.09 -21.66
C PHE A 1001 -28.66 12.48 -22.29
N THR A 1002 -28.53 13.74 -22.67
CA THR A 1002 -27.43 14.18 -23.55
C THR A 1002 -26.55 15.22 -22.89
N VAL A 1003 -25.32 15.36 -23.38
CA VAL A 1003 -24.40 16.41 -22.94
C VAL A 1003 -25.01 17.80 -23.14
N SER A 1004 -25.69 18.02 -24.27
CA SER A 1004 -26.41 19.27 -24.58
C SER A 1004 -27.50 19.58 -23.56
N GLU A 1005 -28.22 18.56 -23.08
CA GLU A 1005 -29.26 18.74 -22.06
C GLU A 1005 -28.67 19.23 -20.71
N ILE A 1006 -27.50 18.70 -20.30
CA ILE A 1006 -26.78 19.15 -19.10
C ILE A 1006 -26.43 20.63 -19.21
N PHE A 1007 -25.72 21.02 -20.27
CA PHE A 1007 -25.31 22.41 -20.46
C PHE A 1007 -26.50 23.36 -20.57
N GLY A 1008 -27.54 22.98 -21.32
CA GLY A 1008 -28.75 23.78 -21.44
C GLY A 1008 -29.49 23.96 -20.12
N THR A 1009 -29.56 22.92 -19.30
CA THR A 1009 -30.20 22.99 -17.98
C THR A 1009 -29.42 23.87 -17.03
N LEU A 1010 -28.10 23.70 -16.94
CA LEU A 1010 -27.22 24.53 -16.11
C LEU A 1010 -27.24 26.00 -16.55
N THR A 1011 -27.16 26.29 -17.85
CA THR A 1011 -27.23 27.67 -18.35
C THR A 1011 -28.55 28.35 -17.94
N ARG A 1012 -29.67 27.62 -17.94
CA ARG A 1012 -30.97 28.19 -17.52
C ARG A 1012 -31.09 28.36 -16.01
N SER A 1013 -30.56 27.42 -15.21
CA SER A 1013 -30.69 27.44 -13.75
C SER A 1013 -29.70 28.40 -13.07
N LEU A 1014 -28.50 28.58 -13.64
CA LEU A 1014 -27.44 29.35 -13.02
C LEU A 1014 -27.58 30.87 -13.20
N PHE A 1015 -28.39 31.35 -14.14
CA PHE A 1015 -28.50 32.79 -14.47
C PHE A 1015 -29.93 33.35 -14.35
N THR A 1016 -30.74 32.82 -13.43
CA THR A 1016 -32.16 33.21 -13.27
C THR A 1016 -32.35 34.66 -12.80
N GLU A 1017 -31.38 35.22 -12.10
CA GLU A 1017 -31.43 36.56 -11.51
C GLU A 1017 -31.33 37.67 -12.57
N LEU A 1018 -30.53 37.46 -13.62
CA LEU A 1018 -30.25 38.48 -14.64
C LEU A 1018 -31.51 38.83 -15.48
N PRO A 1019 -32.28 37.86 -16.02
CA PRO A 1019 -33.55 38.15 -16.69
C PRO A 1019 -34.56 38.85 -15.79
N ALA A 1020 -34.55 38.53 -14.49
CA ALA A 1020 -35.42 39.12 -13.47
C ALA A 1020 -34.98 40.53 -13.02
N GLY A 1021 -33.81 41.01 -13.45
CA GLY A 1021 -33.26 42.30 -13.02
C GLY A 1021 -32.88 42.33 -11.53
N GLN A 1022 -32.68 41.17 -10.91
CA GLN A 1022 -32.33 41.04 -9.51
C GLN A 1022 -30.81 41.16 -9.31
N ALA A 1023 -30.39 41.63 -8.13
CA ALA A 1023 -28.99 41.59 -7.74
C ALA A 1023 -28.54 40.12 -7.62
N VAL A 1024 -27.37 39.79 -8.15
CA VAL A 1024 -26.79 38.45 -8.01
C VAL A 1024 -25.99 38.43 -6.73
N ASP A 1025 -26.32 37.56 -5.77
CA ASP A 1025 -25.60 37.49 -4.50
C ASP A 1025 -24.15 36.96 -4.69
N PRO A 1026 -23.25 37.17 -3.70
CA PRO A 1026 -21.86 36.80 -3.84
C PRO A 1026 -21.60 35.32 -4.16
N ILE A 1027 -22.32 34.38 -3.52
CA ILE A 1027 -22.11 32.93 -3.74
C ILE A 1027 -22.55 32.56 -5.17
N ARG A 1028 -23.65 33.15 -5.63
CA ARG A 1028 -24.13 32.95 -7.00
C ARG A 1028 -23.20 33.54 -8.06
N ARG A 1029 -22.57 34.69 -7.80
CA ARG A 1029 -21.54 35.25 -8.71
C ARG A 1029 -20.32 34.33 -8.82
N GLU A 1030 -19.84 33.75 -7.72
CA GLU A 1030 -18.73 32.78 -7.76
C GLU A 1030 -19.12 31.54 -8.58
N LEU A 1031 -20.31 30.97 -8.36
CA LEU A 1031 -20.78 29.80 -9.10
C LEU A 1031 -20.96 30.08 -10.60
N GLN A 1032 -21.57 31.21 -10.97
CA GLN A 1032 -21.71 31.63 -12.37
C GLN A 1032 -20.33 31.86 -13.02
N THR A 1033 -19.39 32.46 -12.29
CA THR A 1033 -18.00 32.65 -12.74
C THR A 1033 -17.29 31.31 -12.96
N ALA A 1034 -17.47 30.36 -12.05
CA ALA A 1034 -16.93 29.00 -12.18
C ALA A 1034 -17.51 28.29 -13.42
N TYR A 1035 -18.81 28.44 -13.69
CA TYR A 1035 -19.43 27.89 -14.90
C TYR A 1035 -18.92 28.52 -16.18
N VAL A 1036 -18.77 29.85 -16.23
CA VAL A 1036 -18.15 30.54 -17.36
C VAL A 1036 -16.70 30.06 -17.56
N THR A 1037 -15.94 29.90 -16.48
CA THR A 1037 -14.58 29.36 -16.54
C THR A 1037 -14.58 27.95 -17.13
N ARG A 1038 -15.47 27.07 -16.66
CA ARG A 1038 -15.55 25.69 -17.15
C ARG A 1038 -15.95 25.63 -18.63
N LEU A 1039 -16.86 26.50 -19.08
CA LEU A 1039 -17.21 26.63 -20.49
C LEU A 1039 -16.03 27.11 -21.35
N ILE A 1040 -15.20 28.02 -20.84
CA ILE A 1040 -13.97 28.46 -21.50
C ILE A 1040 -12.97 27.30 -21.58
N ASP A 1041 -12.75 26.59 -20.48
CA ASP A 1041 -11.79 25.48 -20.44
C ASP A 1041 -12.18 24.38 -21.43
N LEU A 1042 -13.44 23.95 -21.42
CA LEU A 1042 -13.93 22.91 -22.34
C LEU A 1042 -14.02 23.42 -23.79
N GLY A 1043 -14.57 24.61 -24.01
CA GLY A 1043 -14.95 25.08 -25.34
C GLY A 1043 -13.90 25.91 -26.09
N VAL A 1044 -12.87 26.41 -25.39
CA VAL A 1044 -11.79 27.22 -25.99
C VAL A 1044 -10.44 26.54 -25.84
N LYS A 1045 -10.08 26.04 -24.65
CA LYS A 1045 -8.80 25.34 -24.44
C LYS A 1045 -8.84 23.88 -24.89
N GLY A 1046 -10.03 23.28 -24.88
CA GLY A 1046 -10.25 21.87 -25.20
C GLY A 1046 -10.11 20.98 -23.96
N ALA A 1047 -11.04 20.04 -23.79
CA ALA A 1047 -10.93 19.01 -22.75
C ALA A 1047 -9.76 18.05 -23.04
N PRO A 1048 -8.88 17.76 -22.06
CA PRO A 1048 -7.98 16.61 -22.14
C PRO A 1048 -8.81 15.32 -22.24
N GLY A 1049 -8.44 14.39 -23.12
CA GLY A 1049 -8.90 12.99 -23.03
C GLY A 1049 -10.00 12.49 -23.99
N GLY A 1050 -10.59 13.31 -24.87
CA GLY A 1050 -11.44 12.78 -25.96
C GLY A 1050 -12.92 13.16 -25.97
N ALA A 1051 -13.39 14.02 -25.05
CA ALA A 1051 -14.74 14.59 -25.08
C ALA A 1051 -14.97 15.64 -26.21
N SER A 1052 -14.66 15.31 -27.47
CA SER A 1052 -14.74 16.25 -28.61
C SER A 1052 -16.11 16.90 -28.80
N GLU A 1053 -17.18 16.19 -28.44
CA GLU A 1053 -18.55 16.70 -28.48
C GLU A 1053 -18.81 17.78 -27.43
N ALA A 1054 -18.34 17.56 -26.20
CA ALA A 1054 -18.48 18.51 -25.10
C ALA A 1054 -17.82 19.86 -25.42
N ASN A 1055 -16.72 19.86 -26.18
CA ASN A 1055 -15.99 21.08 -26.53
C ASN A 1055 -16.85 22.04 -27.38
N PHE A 1056 -17.44 21.56 -28.49
CA PHE A 1056 -18.23 22.45 -29.34
C PHE A 1056 -19.56 22.85 -28.68
N ILE A 1057 -20.16 21.96 -27.87
CA ILE A 1057 -21.36 22.28 -27.07
C ILE A 1057 -21.01 23.36 -26.04
N ALA A 1058 -19.95 23.19 -25.26
CA ALA A 1058 -19.49 24.19 -24.30
C ALA A 1058 -19.23 25.54 -24.97
N ARG A 1059 -18.59 25.56 -26.15
CA ARG A 1059 -18.36 26.79 -26.91
C ARG A 1059 -19.67 27.46 -27.35
N ALA A 1060 -20.67 26.68 -27.77
CA ALA A 1060 -21.98 27.20 -28.14
C ALA A 1060 -22.70 27.79 -26.91
N HIS A 1061 -22.66 27.11 -25.77
CA HIS A 1061 -23.24 27.59 -24.52
C HIS A 1061 -22.52 28.83 -23.98
N LEU A 1062 -21.19 28.93 -24.14
CA LEU A 1062 -20.42 30.14 -23.79
C LEU A 1062 -20.92 31.37 -24.55
N LYS A 1063 -21.19 31.23 -25.85
CA LYS A 1063 -21.82 32.29 -26.66
C LYS A 1063 -23.24 32.62 -26.19
N GLY A 1064 -24.01 31.61 -25.79
CA GLY A 1064 -25.34 31.78 -25.21
C GLY A 1064 -25.30 32.58 -23.90
N VAL A 1065 -24.38 32.24 -22.99
CA VAL A 1065 -24.17 32.96 -21.72
C VAL A 1065 -23.75 34.41 -21.98
N LEU A 1066 -22.87 34.66 -22.95
CA LEU A 1066 -22.52 36.04 -23.37
C LEU A 1066 -23.77 36.83 -23.79
N ALA A 1067 -24.66 36.21 -24.56
CA ALA A 1067 -25.91 36.86 -24.97
C ALA A 1067 -26.83 37.15 -23.77
N VAL A 1068 -26.90 36.25 -22.78
CA VAL A 1068 -27.66 36.47 -21.53
C VAL A 1068 -27.11 37.67 -20.77
N PHE A 1069 -25.79 37.78 -20.60
CA PHE A 1069 -25.18 38.93 -19.93
C PHE A 1069 -25.47 40.25 -20.68
N LYS A 1070 -25.21 40.30 -21.99
CA LYS A 1070 -25.45 41.49 -22.82
C LYS A 1070 -26.91 41.93 -22.81
N ALA A 1071 -27.85 40.99 -22.93
CA ALA A 1071 -29.28 41.30 -22.99
C ALA A 1071 -29.83 41.86 -21.66
N ASN A 1072 -29.15 41.60 -20.54
CA ASN A 1072 -29.62 41.99 -19.21
C ASN A 1072 -28.72 43.03 -18.51
N GLN A 1073 -27.61 43.46 -19.13
CA GLN A 1073 -26.67 44.44 -18.59
C GLN A 1073 -27.35 45.73 -18.11
N SER A 1074 -28.35 46.22 -18.85
CA SER A 1074 -29.08 47.45 -18.52
C SER A 1074 -30.19 47.28 -17.47
N LYS A 1075 -30.62 46.03 -17.20
CA LYS A 1075 -31.70 45.71 -16.26
C LYS A 1075 -31.23 45.69 -14.82
N VAL A 1076 -30.00 45.24 -14.59
CA VAL A 1076 -29.37 45.22 -13.27
C VAL A 1076 -29.00 46.65 -12.86
N LYS A 1077 -29.39 47.05 -11.64
CA LYS A 1077 -29.14 48.39 -11.09
C LYS A 1077 -28.16 48.42 -9.92
N ASP A 1078 -27.91 47.27 -9.31
CA ASP A 1078 -26.93 47.13 -8.23
C ASP A 1078 -25.51 47.29 -8.77
N GLU A 1079 -24.70 48.18 -8.17
CA GLU A 1079 -23.36 48.53 -8.63
C GLU A 1079 -22.45 47.31 -8.79
N THR A 1080 -22.43 46.44 -7.78
CA THR A 1080 -21.55 45.26 -7.79
C THR A 1080 -21.95 44.28 -8.88
N THR A 1081 -23.25 44.03 -9.03
CA THR A 1081 -23.76 43.13 -10.06
C THR A 1081 -23.54 43.73 -11.46
N SER A 1082 -23.68 45.04 -11.64
CA SER A 1082 -23.37 45.72 -12.90
C SER A 1082 -21.89 45.59 -13.29
N LEU A 1083 -20.96 45.76 -12.34
CA LEU A 1083 -19.52 45.54 -12.56
C LEU A 1083 -19.22 44.09 -12.90
N TYR A 1084 -19.81 43.15 -12.16
CA TYR A 1084 -19.68 41.72 -12.41
C TYR A 1084 -20.16 41.32 -13.82
N VAL A 1085 -21.33 41.83 -14.25
CA VAL A 1085 -21.84 41.57 -15.61
C VAL A 1085 -20.90 42.12 -16.67
N ALA A 1086 -20.33 43.31 -16.47
CA ALA A 1086 -19.35 43.89 -17.39
C ALA A 1086 -18.06 43.05 -17.48
N ASP A 1087 -17.52 42.62 -16.33
CA ASP A 1087 -16.34 41.75 -16.25
C ASP A 1087 -16.58 40.40 -16.96
N MET A 1088 -17.73 39.76 -16.73
CA MET A 1088 -18.07 38.51 -17.41
C MET A 1088 -18.20 38.66 -18.92
N ILE A 1089 -18.77 39.77 -19.42
CA ILE A 1089 -18.81 40.06 -20.86
C ILE A 1089 -17.40 40.15 -21.42
N GLU A 1090 -16.54 40.98 -20.81
CA GLU A 1090 -15.15 41.17 -21.26
C GLU A 1090 -14.38 39.85 -21.23
N ARG A 1091 -14.50 39.10 -20.14
CA ARG A 1091 -13.82 37.81 -19.95
C ARG A 1091 -14.23 36.80 -21.02
N ILE A 1092 -15.52 36.68 -21.32
CA ILE A 1092 -16.01 35.74 -22.34
C ILE A 1092 -15.56 36.19 -23.74
N GLU A 1093 -15.68 37.48 -24.07
CA GLU A 1093 -15.26 38.01 -25.37
C GLU A 1093 -13.77 37.83 -25.61
N ARG A 1094 -12.93 38.11 -24.60
CA ARG A 1094 -11.48 37.92 -24.69
C ARG A 1094 -11.11 36.48 -25.03
N ASN A 1095 -11.77 35.50 -24.40
CA ASN A 1095 -11.48 34.08 -24.64
C ASN A 1095 -12.08 33.59 -25.96
N LEU A 1096 -13.26 34.06 -26.36
CA LEU A 1096 -13.85 33.69 -27.67
C LEU A 1096 -13.09 34.28 -28.87
N ASN A 1097 -12.43 35.42 -28.67
CA ASN A 1097 -11.64 36.12 -29.69
C ASN A 1097 -10.13 35.78 -29.62
N ALA A 1098 -9.70 34.97 -28.65
CA ALA A 1098 -8.31 34.54 -28.57
C ALA A 1098 -7.95 33.77 -29.85
N GLN A 1099 -6.93 34.24 -30.58
CA GLN A 1099 -6.39 33.52 -31.73
C GLN A 1099 -5.49 32.41 -31.22
N GLU A 1100 -5.77 31.17 -31.62
CA GLU A 1100 -4.77 30.09 -31.48
C GLU A 1100 -3.56 30.47 -32.33
N VAL A 1101 -2.43 30.78 -31.68
CA VAL A 1101 -1.15 30.84 -32.36
C VAL A 1101 -0.73 29.39 -32.63
N LEU A 1102 -1.13 28.87 -33.79
CA LEU A 1102 -0.61 27.61 -34.33
C LEU A 1102 0.88 27.81 -34.64
N GLY A 1103 1.73 27.46 -33.67
CA GLY A 1103 3.18 27.66 -33.72
C GLY A 1103 3.94 27.25 -32.45
N ALA A 1104 3.26 26.98 -31.34
CA ALA A 1104 3.83 26.23 -30.22
C ALA A 1104 3.43 24.75 -30.37
N GLY A 1105 4.40 23.89 -30.69
CA GLY A 1105 4.17 22.48 -30.99
C GLY A 1105 3.46 21.74 -29.87
N GLY A 1106 2.53 20.87 -30.26
CA GLY A 1106 2.05 19.81 -29.39
C GLY A 1106 3.20 18.88 -29.03
N GLY A 1107 3.56 18.90 -27.75
CA GLY A 1107 4.39 17.93 -27.07
C GLY A 1107 4.12 18.12 -25.58
N GLY A 1108 3.60 17.09 -24.91
CA GLY A 1108 3.41 17.12 -23.47
C GLY A 1108 4.74 17.38 -22.75
N GLY A 1109 4.68 18.15 -21.66
CA GLY A 1109 5.75 18.27 -20.66
C GLY A 1109 6.99 19.03 -21.13
N GLY A 1110 6.95 20.37 -21.11
CA GLY A 1110 8.16 21.17 -21.38
C GLY A 1110 7.92 22.65 -21.65
N GLY A 1111 7.29 23.37 -20.74
CA GLY A 1111 7.60 24.80 -20.56
C GLY A 1111 8.54 24.89 -19.35
N ASP A 1112 9.64 25.63 -19.32
CA ASP A 1112 9.91 26.86 -20.05
C ASP A 1112 11.36 27.34 -19.82
N LEU A 1113 12.36 26.70 -20.46
CA LEU A 1113 13.76 27.13 -20.35
C LEU A 1113 14.05 28.36 -21.25
N MET A 1114 13.25 28.58 -22.30
CA MET A 1114 13.46 29.63 -23.28
C MET A 1114 12.81 30.98 -22.89
N GLN A 1115 11.77 31.03 -22.02
CA GLN A 1115 11.33 32.31 -21.42
C GLN A 1115 12.24 32.78 -20.28
N MET A 1116 12.88 31.88 -19.53
CA MET A 1116 13.83 32.29 -18.48
C MET A 1116 15.11 32.91 -19.06
N LEU A 1117 15.53 32.50 -20.27
CA LEU A 1117 16.74 33.01 -20.92
C LEU A 1117 16.58 34.37 -21.61
N LEU A 1118 15.35 34.84 -21.87
CA LEU A 1118 15.11 36.01 -22.72
C LEU A 1118 14.50 37.24 -22.03
N GLY A 1119 14.64 37.35 -20.70
CA GLY A 1119 14.48 38.62 -19.98
C GLY A 1119 13.20 39.38 -20.33
N GLY A 1120 12.12 39.04 -19.62
CA GLY A 1120 10.75 39.47 -19.89
C GLY A 1120 10.56 40.84 -20.55
N ARG A 1121 9.84 40.84 -21.68
CA ARG A 1121 8.72 41.76 -21.96
C ARG A 1121 7.95 41.34 -23.23
N LYS A 1122 6.63 41.40 -23.05
CA LYS A 1122 5.42 41.25 -23.90
C LYS A 1122 5.42 41.85 -25.33
N PRO A 1123 4.41 41.56 -26.18
CA PRO A 1123 3.07 42.17 -26.10
C PRO A 1123 1.95 41.28 -25.53
#